data_AF-A0A9W9KQ15-F1
#
_entry.id   AF-A0A9W9KQ15-F1
#
_cell.length_a   1.000
_cell.length_b   1.000
_cell.length_c   1.000
_cell.angle_alpha   90.00
_cell.angle_beta   90.00
_cell.angle_gamma   90.00
#
_symmetry.space_group_name_H-M   'P 1'
#
loop_
_entity.id
_entity.type
_entity.pdbx_description
1 polymer ?
#
loop_
_entity_poly.entity_id
_entity_poly.type
_entity_poly.pdbx_seq_one_letter_code
_entity_poly.pdbx_strand_id
1 'polypeptide(L)'
;MRSRESLETQDSSVIKDLVNKLEDARKLGAGQKKRTFTCKKSTFTVHGTQNVTVDSWKFMDWDYKRSDLPTYARGLFTTRRKDNHPEIAVRGYDKFFNVNEVNNTQWRNIENNTRGPYELSVKENGCIIFISGLEDDKLLVCSKHSTGYRADVEISHAMAGEKWVERHVAAVGKSTKDLARELRRRNLTAVGELCDDTFEEHVLAYDQAASGIYLHGLNYNLPHFATEPCEEVHKFADDWGFKKAKFLKYDKIDDVKQFLEECAETGTWDGRETEGFVVRCRMSEHGQAEQDWFFKYKFEEPYLMYRQWRECTKAVIMGKLPKIRKQVQITEEYLQFARRHFIKEPAKAKLYNQNHGIIELREAFLKERGLKGSEIIAMDAEKSGKGKETERDVVLVPIASLGCGKTTIALALVHLFGWGHIQNDNIPKQKNKPKKFAFEITQEMAIAPAVIADRNTHQRRERQQLMEDIYPVIPTAQFVALHYVHEPKDKMLPGIKEVTRKRVLERGDNHQTIRAGTKNPEETIGIMDGFLYRFEGIDTTRAPDENFDHVIDLDVCASSRENLEKVVTALHEAYPKLVPKIPSATDLDAAINASMNEYEVRLDLSAGYSSQNRKDKQPKKGKPNEGADLAPALLARKIEYFKISLPASEVSSTLHSLFTPDTPPEASRLYNQLVKQRRIQPAFHVTLIHRASREDKSDVWSHYSKQYIDNLTAMPLAEPVQNPPTLSFARVRLERLVWDSRIMAFVVRILPGEDGSTEEQADLPCANAIPHITIGTAAPDVKPKESNDLLKRWLEVGSGGDTGIFEAEVKGVKMIDGKVDLAMMRGKY
;
A
#
# COMPACT_ATOMS: atom_id res chain seq x y z
N MET A 1 -20.54 20.55 -25.99
CA MET A 1 -20.86 21.12 -24.65
C MET A 1 -22.20 20.60 -24.22
N ARG A 2 -22.29 20.04 -23.01
CA ARG A 2 -23.59 19.76 -22.37
C ARG A 2 -24.21 21.10 -21.94
N SER A 3 -25.53 21.25 -22.00
CA SER A 3 -26.20 22.49 -21.55
C SER A 3 -25.98 22.68 -20.05
N ARG A 4 -25.89 23.94 -19.57
CA ARG A 4 -25.75 24.27 -18.14
C ARG A 4 -26.84 23.58 -17.29
N GLU A 5 -28.06 23.53 -17.80
CA GLU A 5 -29.20 22.82 -17.18
C GLU A 5 -28.92 21.33 -16.92
N SER A 6 -28.19 20.64 -17.82
CA SER A 6 -27.88 19.21 -17.65
C SER A 6 -26.81 18.93 -16.58
N LEU A 7 -26.09 19.95 -16.10
CA LEU A 7 -25.13 19.84 -15.00
C LEU A 7 -25.78 20.11 -13.63
N GLU A 8 -26.88 20.87 -13.62
CA GLU A 8 -27.59 21.29 -12.41
C GLU A 8 -28.50 20.20 -11.82
N THR A 9 -28.70 19.08 -12.51
CA THR A 9 -29.49 17.94 -12.02
C THR A 9 -28.70 16.64 -12.01
N GLN A 10 -28.84 15.85 -10.94
CA GLN A 10 -28.26 14.51 -10.88
C GLN A 10 -29.23 13.44 -11.41
N ASP A 11 -28.75 12.55 -12.28
CA ASP A 11 -29.50 11.38 -12.72
C ASP A 11 -29.36 10.24 -11.71
N SER A 12 -30.45 9.94 -11.00
CA SER A 12 -30.46 8.91 -9.95
C SER A 12 -30.07 7.51 -10.44
N SER A 13 -30.33 7.19 -11.72
CA SER A 13 -29.96 5.89 -12.31
C SER A 13 -28.45 5.76 -12.49
N VAL A 14 -27.80 6.82 -12.96
CA VAL A 14 -26.34 6.88 -13.15
C VAL A 14 -25.63 6.86 -11.80
N ILE A 15 -26.15 7.58 -10.80
CA ILE A 15 -25.57 7.58 -9.44
C ILE A 15 -25.73 6.19 -8.81
N LYS A 16 -26.86 5.53 -9.00
CA LYS A 16 -27.08 4.17 -8.52
C LYS A 16 -26.08 3.18 -9.13
N ASP A 17 -25.81 3.28 -10.42
CA ASP A 17 -24.77 2.48 -11.08
C ASP A 17 -23.37 2.76 -10.51
N LEU A 18 -23.02 4.04 -10.30
CA LEU A 18 -21.76 4.41 -9.63
C LEU A 18 -21.66 3.78 -8.24
N VAL A 19 -22.67 3.93 -7.39
CA VAL A 19 -22.70 3.38 -6.03
C VAL A 19 -22.60 1.85 -6.05
N ASN A 20 -23.26 1.18 -6.98
CA ASN A 20 -23.15 -0.28 -7.15
C ASN A 20 -21.71 -0.69 -7.50
N LYS A 21 -21.08 -0.01 -8.47
CA LYS A 21 -19.67 -0.27 -8.83
C LYS A 21 -18.71 -0.05 -7.66
N LEU A 22 -18.96 0.95 -6.82
CA LEU A 22 -18.18 1.23 -5.62
C LEU A 22 -18.39 0.17 -4.53
N GLU A 23 -19.64 -0.23 -4.24
CA GLU A 23 -19.93 -1.32 -3.30
C GLU A 23 -19.35 -2.65 -3.77
N ASP A 24 -19.41 -2.92 -5.07
CA ASP A 24 -18.80 -4.10 -5.65
C ASP A 24 -17.28 -4.04 -5.48
N ALA A 25 -16.62 -2.91 -5.76
CA ALA A 25 -15.18 -2.74 -5.54
C ALA A 25 -14.73 -2.92 -4.07
N ARG A 26 -15.63 -2.77 -3.08
CA ARG A 26 -15.36 -2.96 -1.65
C ARG A 26 -15.34 -4.43 -1.22
N LYS A 27 -16.20 -5.29 -1.78
CA LYS A 27 -16.47 -6.66 -1.26
C LYS A 27 -15.34 -7.67 -1.50
N LEU A 28 -14.29 -7.71 -0.68
CA LEU A 28 -13.24 -8.76 -0.72
C LEU A 28 -13.82 -10.16 -0.38
N GLY A 29 -14.50 -10.80 -1.33
CA GLY A 29 -15.01 -12.17 -1.21
C GLY A 29 -14.17 -13.14 -2.05
N ALA A 30 -13.72 -14.23 -1.43
CA ALA A 30 -13.13 -15.37 -2.15
C ALA A 30 -14.20 -15.97 -3.07
N GLY A 31 -13.99 -15.90 -4.39
CA GLY A 31 -14.85 -16.56 -5.38
C GLY A 31 -15.41 -15.67 -6.50
N GLN A 32 -15.25 -14.34 -6.46
CA GLN A 32 -15.68 -13.48 -7.57
C GLN A 32 -14.52 -13.16 -8.53
N LYS A 33 -14.82 -13.15 -9.84
CA LYS A 33 -13.90 -12.86 -10.96
C LYS A 33 -12.92 -11.72 -10.62
N LYS A 34 -11.65 -11.88 -11.03
CA LYS A 34 -10.54 -10.93 -10.83
C LYS A 34 -11.01 -9.47 -10.99
N ARG A 35 -11.05 -8.72 -9.89
CA ARG A 35 -11.40 -7.30 -9.91
C ARG A 35 -10.16 -6.46 -10.21
N THR A 36 -10.38 -5.34 -10.88
CA THR A 36 -9.30 -4.50 -11.42
C THR A 36 -8.86 -3.39 -10.47
N PHE A 37 -9.70 -2.96 -9.52
CA PHE A 37 -9.38 -1.96 -8.48
C PHE A 37 -10.13 -2.23 -7.15
N THR A 38 -9.77 -1.51 -6.07
CA THR A 38 -10.43 -1.60 -4.75
C THR A 38 -10.73 -0.23 -4.16
N CYS A 39 -11.77 -0.11 -3.33
CA CYS A 39 -12.03 1.12 -2.57
C CYS A 39 -12.49 0.82 -1.13
N LYS A 40 -12.31 1.81 -0.24
CA LYS A 40 -12.79 1.79 1.15
C LYS A 40 -14.02 2.66 1.29
N LYS A 41 -15.00 2.18 2.05
CA LYS A 41 -16.20 2.91 2.45
C LYS A 41 -16.17 3.21 3.95
N SER A 42 -16.52 4.43 4.32
CA SER A 42 -16.76 4.83 5.71
C SER A 42 -18.05 5.63 5.80
N THR A 43 -18.99 5.17 6.62
CA THR A 43 -20.31 5.80 6.79
C THR A 43 -20.28 6.72 8.00
N PHE A 44 -20.81 7.94 7.84
CA PHE A 44 -20.89 8.96 8.88
C PHE A 44 -22.34 9.42 9.05
N THR A 45 -22.80 9.56 10.29
CA THR A 45 -24.08 10.19 10.59
C THR A 45 -23.92 11.71 10.61
N VAL A 46 -24.79 12.43 9.91
CA VAL A 46 -24.75 13.89 9.86
C VAL A 46 -25.43 14.45 11.10
N HIS A 47 -24.66 15.12 11.96
CA HIS A 47 -25.17 15.71 13.20
C HIS A 47 -26.22 16.79 12.93
N GLY A 48 -27.29 16.82 13.74
CA GLY A 48 -28.38 17.78 13.60
C GLY A 48 -29.42 17.43 12.51
N THR A 49 -29.40 16.20 11.98
CA THR A 49 -30.37 15.70 10.99
C THR A 49 -31.17 14.51 11.54
N GLN A 50 -32.29 14.16 10.89
CA GLN A 50 -33.08 12.96 11.22
C GLN A 50 -32.44 11.69 10.66
N ASN A 51 -31.31 11.25 11.24
CA ASN A 51 -30.57 10.04 10.86
C ASN A 51 -30.06 10.04 9.40
N VAL A 52 -29.77 11.20 8.80
CA VAL A 52 -29.12 11.25 7.49
C VAL A 52 -27.69 10.72 7.64
N THR A 53 -27.28 9.88 6.70
CA THR A 53 -25.93 9.30 6.66
C THR A 53 -25.26 9.60 5.34
N VAL A 54 -23.94 9.79 5.36
CA VAL A 54 -23.11 9.98 4.19
C VAL A 54 -22.03 8.91 4.14
N ASP A 55 -21.82 8.33 2.97
CA ASP A 55 -20.79 7.34 2.73
C ASP A 55 -19.59 7.99 2.04
N SER A 56 -18.45 8.06 2.73
CA SER A 56 -17.19 8.45 2.12
C SER A 56 -16.54 7.29 1.39
N TRP A 57 -16.13 7.54 0.15
CA TRP A 57 -15.44 6.59 -0.70
C TRP A 57 -13.98 7.01 -0.89
N LYS A 58 -13.06 6.07 -0.64
CA LYS A 58 -11.61 6.29 -0.76
C LYS A 58 -10.96 5.19 -1.58
N PHE A 59 -10.43 5.56 -2.74
CA PHE A 59 -9.52 4.74 -3.54
C PHE A 59 -8.10 4.78 -2.97
N MET A 60 -7.25 3.86 -3.40
CA MET A 60 -5.81 3.99 -3.17
C MET A 60 -5.22 5.01 -4.14
N ASP A 61 -4.24 5.80 -3.71
CA ASP A 61 -3.74 6.93 -4.51
C ASP A 61 -3.15 6.48 -5.88
N TRP A 62 -2.66 5.24 -6.00
CA TRP A 62 -2.16 4.68 -7.27
C TRP A 62 -3.27 4.19 -8.21
N ASP A 63 -4.47 3.87 -7.71
CA ASP A 63 -5.58 3.39 -8.55
C ASP A 63 -6.05 4.49 -9.51
N TYR A 64 -5.86 5.76 -9.16
CA TYR A 64 -6.18 6.90 -10.02
C TYR A 64 -5.29 6.99 -11.28
N LYS A 65 -4.22 6.22 -11.38
CA LYS A 65 -3.40 6.12 -12.61
C LYS A 65 -3.99 5.16 -13.65
N ARG A 66 -5.06 4.44 -13.30
CA ARG A 66 -5.75 3.49 -14.17
C ARG A 66 -6.73 4.20 -15.08
N SER A 67 -7.19 3.52 -16.14
CA SER A 67 -8.17 4.02 -17.12
C SER A 67 -9.62 3.57 -16.86
N ASP A 68 -9.85 2.63 -15.93
CA ASP A 68 -11.11 1.89 -15.76
C ASP A 68 -11.85 2.20 -14.46
N LEU A 69 -11.55 3.32 -13.79
CA LEU A 69 -12.27 3.70 -12.57
C LEU A 69 -13.69 4.20 -12.88
N PRO A 70 -14.68 3.90 -12.01
CA PRO A 70 -16.05 4.38 -12.19
C PRO A 70 -16.17 5.90 -11.98
N THR A 71 -15.19 6.51 -11.31
CA THR A 71 -15.00 7.95 -11.14
C THR A 71 -13.57 8.21 -10.65
N TYR A 72 -13.02 9.36 -10.98
CA TYR A 72 -11.69 9.81 -10.55
C TYR A 72 -11.72 10.81 -9.39
N ALA A 73 -12.91 11.03 -8.82
CA ALA A 73 -13.10 11.95 -7.71
C ALA A 73 -12.26 11.57 -6.48
N ARG A 74 -11.55 12.57 -5.93
CA ARG A 74 -10.77 12.47 -4.70
C ARG A 74 -11.44 13.30 -3.61
N GLY A 75 -12.25 12.61 -2.79
CA GLY A 75 -13.16 13.23 -1.84
C GLY A 75 -14.59 13.10 -2.33
N LEU A 76 -15.10 11.86 -2.30
CA LEU A 76 -16.43 11.53 -2.79
C LEU A 76 -17.29 11.08 -1.61
N PHE A 77 -18.46 11.70 -1.46
CA PHE A 77 -19.46 11.28 -0.49
C PHE A 77 -20.82 11.10 -1.17
N THR A 78 -21.48 9.99 -0.89
CA THR A 78 -22.83 9.70 -1.38
C THR A 78 -23.81 9.61 -0.23
N THR A 79 -25.06 9.99 -0.44
CA THR A 79 -26.15 9.85 0.54
C THR A 79 -27.41 9.33 -0.13
N ARG A 80 -28.49 9.20 0.65
CA ARG A 80 -29.82 8.83 0.18
C ARG A 80 -30.79 9.97 0.47
N ARG A 81 -31.58 10.33 -0.53
CA ARG A 81 -32.68 11.27 -0.41
C ARG A 81 -33.82 10.68 0.44
N LYS A 82 -34.78 11.51 0.82
CA LYS A 82 -36.01 11.09 1.51
C LYS A 82 -36.81 10.05 0.71
N ASP A 83 -36.76 10.12 -0.62
CA ASP A 83 -37.36 9.15 -1.55
C ASP A 83 -36.50 7.87 -1.77
N ASN A 84 -35.42 7.72 -0.98
CA ASN A 84 -34.45 6.62 -1.01
C ASN A 84 -33.60 6.49 -2.29
N HIS A 85 -33.67 7.46 -3.22
CA HIS A 85 -32.75 7.51 -4.35
C HIS A 85 -31.35 7.95 -3.89
N PRO A 86 -30.28 7.36 -4.45
CA PRO A 86 -28.92 7.76 -4.11
C PRO A 86 -28.59 9.12 -4.76
N GLU A 87 -27.82 9.94 -4.06
CA GLU A 87 -27.27 11.19 -4.57
C GLU A 87 -25.79 11.33 -4.20
N ILE A 88 -25.03 12.08 -5.00
CA ILE A 88 -23.68 12.53 -4.63
C ILE A 88 -23.86 13.75 -3.74
N ALA A 89 -23.49 13.62 -2.47
CA ALA A 89 -23.54 14.70 -1.48
C ALA A 89 -22.33 15.63 -1.61
N VAL A 90 -21.14 15.07 -1.87
CA VAL A 90 -19.89 15.82 -2.02
C VAL A 90 -19.06 15.23 -3.14
N ARG A 91 -18.51 16.11 -3.98
CA ARG A 91 -17.63 15.78 -5.10
C ARG A 91 -16.40 16.69 -5.13
N GLY A 92 -15.30 16.23 -4.54
CA GLY A 92 -13.98 16.85 -4.67
C GLY A 92 -13.43 16.75 -6.11
N TYR A 93 -12.29 17.35 -6.42
CA TYR A 93 -11.70 17.28 -7.77
C TYR A 93 -11.34 15.85 -8.18
N ASP A 94 -11.09 15.65 -9.47
CA ASP A 94 -10.36 14.46 -9.89
C ASP A 94 -8.94 14.47 -9.30
N LYS A 95 -8.37 13.29 -9.05
CA LYS A 95 -6.97 13.20 -8.65
C LYS A 95 -6.09 13.73 -9.79
N PHE A 96 -5.42 14.84 -9.55
CA PHE A 96 -4.42 15.40 -10.46
C PHE A 96 -2.98 15.20 -9.94
N PHE A 97 -2.06 15.16 -10.89
CA PHE A 97 -0.67 14.75 -10.70
C PHE A 97 0.28 15.92 -10.99
N ASN A 98 1.48 15.87 -10.41
CA ASN A 98 2.53 16.85 -10.67
C ASN A 98 3.02 16.70 -12.11
N VAL A 99 3.58 17.77 -12.68
CA VAL A 99 4.36 17.64 -13.92
C VAL A 99 5.38 16.51 -13.79
N ASN A 100 5.49 15.70 -14.84
CA ASN A 100 6.31 14.48 -14.96
C ASN A 100 5.97 13.32 -14.01
N GLU A 101 4.88 13.36 -13.22
CA GLU A 101 4.51 12.26 -12.29
C GLU A 101 3.79 11.09 -12.99
N VAL A 102 3.03 11.36 -14.05
CA VAL A 102 2.39 10.37 -14.93
C VAL A 102 2.57 10.76 -16.40
N ASN A 103 2.32 9.83 -17.32
CA ASN A 103 2.48 10.07 -18.77
C ASN A 103 1.75 11.35 -19.23
N ASN A 104 0.49 11.54 -18.84
CA ASN A 104 -0.31 12.69 -19.28
C ASN A 104 0.20 14.04 -18.76
N THR A 105 0.97 14.04 -17.68
CA THR A 105 1.57 15.26 -17.10
C THR A 105 3.00 15.50 -17.57
N GLN A 106 3.52 14.74 -18.54
CA GLN A 106 4.77 15.10 -19.22
C GLN A 106 4.53 16.31 -20.11
N TRP A 107 5.46 17.26 -20.16
CA TRP A 107 5.31 18.51 -20.94
C TRP A 107 4.84 18.27 -22.38
N ARG A 108 5.49 17.37 -23.11
CA ARG A 108 5.09 16.97 -24.47
C ARG A 108 3.60 16.56 -24.58
N ASN A 109 3.04 15.92 -23.56
CA ASN A 109 1.66 15.46 -23.58
C ASN A 109 0.69 16.55 -23.13
N ILE A 110 1.12 17.44 -22.22
CA ILE A 110 0.35 18.63 -21.87
C ILE A 110 0.22 19.53 -23.10
N GLU A 111 1.33 19.81 -23.79
CA GLU A 111 1.39 20.64 -25.00
C GLU A 111 0.51 20.08 -26.13
N ASN A 112 0.51 18.75 -26.32
CA ASN A 112 -0.21 18.12 -27.44
C ASN A 112 -1.70 17.81 -27.16
N ASN A 113 -2.09 17.59 -25.91
CA ASN A 113 -3.44 17.07 -25.58
C ASN A 113 -4.30 18.04 -24.77
N THR A 114 -3.78 19.21 -24.38
CA THR A 114 -4.52 20.19 -23.60
C THR A 114 -4.80 21.46 -24.38
N ARG A 115 -5.81 22.21 -23.93
CA ARG A 115 -6.19 23.48 -24.50
C ARG A 115 -6.59 24.47 -23.41
N GLY A 116 -6.15 25.71 -23.60
CA GLY A 116 -6.51 26.83 -22.75
C GLY A 116 -7.94 27.36 -22.96
N PRO A 117 -8.31 28.45 -22.26
CA PRO A 117 -7.44 29.21 -21.37
C PRO A 117 -6.99 28.38 -20.16
N TYR A 118 -5.73 28.55 -19.79
CA TYR A 118 -5.09 27.90 -18.65
C TYR A 118 -5.25 28.78 -17.42
N GLU A 119 -5.99 28.31 -16.42
CA GLU A 119 -6.18 29.03 -15.16
C GLU A 119 -5.20 28.49 -14.11
N LEU A 120 -4.29 29.33 -13.64
CA LEU A 120 -3.25 28.98 -12.67
C LEU A 120 -3.67 29.54 -11.31
N SER A 121 -4.25 28.70 -10.47
CA SER A 121 -4.58 29.08 -9.09
C SER A 121 -3.44 28.74 -8.15
N VAL A 122 -3.10 29.66 -7.24
CA VAL A 122 -2.12 29.40 -6.18
C VAL A 122 -2.53 28.16 -5.40
N LYS A 123 -1.54 27.30 -5.12
CA LYS A 123 -1.75 26.14 -4.28
C LYS A 123 -1.56 26.53 -2.82
N GLU A 124 -2.63 27.00 -2.20
CA GLU A 124 -2.69 27.27 -0.75
C GLU A 124 -2.24 26.05 0.07
N ASN A 125 -1.68 26.31 1.25
CA ASN A 125 -1.01 25.31 2.09
C ASN A 125 -1.78 25.10 3.40
N GLY A 126 -2.85 24.31 3.34
CA GLY A 126 -3.66 24.00 4.49
C GLY A 126 -4.29 22.62 4.38
N CYS A 127 -5.55 22.51 4.79
CA CYS A 127 -6.32 21.29 4.64
C CYS A 127 -7.61 21.49 3.83
N ILE A 128 -7.86 20.58 2.88
CA ILE A 128 -9.02 20.68 2.00
C ILE A 128 -10.34 20.47 2.76
N ILE A 129 -11.27 21.39 2.52
CA ILE A 129 -12.64 21.38 3.03
C ILE A 129 -13.61 21.36 1.84
N PHE A 130 -14.57 20.45 1.93
CA PHE A 130 -15.70 20.36 1.00
C PHE A 130 -16.97 20.82 1.71
N ILE A 131 -17.77 21.61 1.02
CA ILE A 131 -18.99 22.21 1.56
C ILE A 131 -20.11 21.97 0.55
N SER A 132 -21.24 21.40 0.98
CA SER A 132 -22.42 21.18 0.15
C SER A 132 -23.71 21.27 0.95
N GLY A 133 -24.85 21.29 0.27
CA GLY A 133 -26.18 21.32 0.90
C GLY A 133 -26.94 19.99 0.76
N LEU A 134 -27.53 19.54 1.87
CA LEU A 134 -28.42 18.38 1.92
C LEU A 134 -29.89 18.79 1.67
N GLU A 135 -30.76 17.80 1.47
CA GLU A 135 -32.19 17.99 1.15
C GLU A 135 -33.01 18.68 2.28
N ASP A 136 -32.52 18.64 3.51
CA ASP A 136 -33.15 19.26 4.69
C ASP A 136 -32.58 20.66 5.02
N ASP A 137 -31.98 21.33 4.03
CA ASP A 137 -31.23 22.59 4.15
C ASP A 137 -30.02 22.51 5.12
N LYS A 138 -29.61 21.31 5.56
CA LYS A 138 -28.41 21.16 6.38
C LYS A 138 -27.16 21.33 5.51
N LEU A 139 -26.26 22.20 5.97
CA LEU A 139 -24.92 22.31 5.42
C LEU A 139 -24.10 21.08 5.83
N LEU A 140 -23.52 20.40 4.83
CA LEU A 140 -22.55 19.33 5.03
C LEU A 140 -21.15 19.88 4.81
N VAL A 141 -20.31 19.78 5.84
CA VAL A 141 -18.89 20.14 5.79
C VAL A 141 -18.05 18.89 5.99
N CYS A 142 -17.16 18.61 5.04
CA CYS A 142 -16.29 17.45 5.04
C CYS A 142 -14.83 17.87 4.92
N SER A 143 -13.97 17.21 5.67
CA SER A 143 -12.56 17.09 5.28
C SER A 143 -12.44 16.09 4.12
N LYS A 144 -11.22 15.85 3.64
CA LYS A 144 -10.95 14.97 2.50
C LYS A 144 -11.70 13.61 2.50
N HIS A 145 -11.82 12.95 3.64
CA HIS A 145 -12.44 11.61 3.75
C HIS A 145 -13.29 11.41 5.01
N SER A 146 -13.66 12.48 5.70
CA SER A 146 -14.39 12.40 6.97
C SER A 146 -15.19 13.68 7.22
N THR A 147 -16.30 13.56 7.93
CA THR A 147 -17.15 14.66 8.39
C THR A 147 -17.49 14.49 9.87
N GLY A 148 -17.88 15.58 10.51
CA GLY A 148 -18.37 15.60 11.90
C GLY A 148 -17.32 15.29 12.97
N TYR A 149 -17.83 14.91 14.15
CA TYR A 149 -17.02 14.57 15.31
C TYR A 149 -16.23 13.28 15.10
N ARG A 150 -15.04 13.24 15.70
CA ARG A 150 -14.15 12.09 15.70
C ARG A 150 -13.64 11.86 17.12
N ALA A 151 -13.78 10.64 17.64
CA ALA A 151 -13.40 10.32 19.01
C ALA A 151 -11.88 10.39 19.28
N ASP A 152 -11.06 10.42 18.23
CA ASP A 152 -9.60 10.43 18.31
C ASP A 152 -8.95 11.82 18.29
N VAL A 153 -9.74 12.89 18.08
CA VAL A 153 -9.24 14.27 18.03
C VAL A 153 -10.22 15.22 18.72
N GLU A 154 -9.70 16.28 19.34
CA GLU A 154 -10.54 17.27 20.04
C GLU A 154 -11.43 18.07 19.06
N ILE A 155 -10.84 18.51 17.95
CA ILE A 155 -11.54 19.19 16.85
C ILE A 155 -11.10 18.53 15.54
N SER A 156 -12.05 17.98 14.79
CA SER A 156 -11.77 17.45 13.45
C SER A 156 -11.62 18.60 12.45
N HIS A 157 -10.87 18.38 11.36
CA HIS A 157 -10.75 19.37 10.28
C HIS A 157 -12.11 19.79 9.72
N ALA A 158 -13.08 18.87 9.65
CA ALA A 158 -14.44 19.17 9.19
C ALA A 158 -15.14 20.14 10.15
N MET A 159 -14.98 19.98 11.46
CA MET A 159 -15.55 20.87 12.47
C MET A 159 -14.86 22.24 12.49
N ALA A 160 -13.53 22.28 12.34
CA ALA A 160 -12.81 23.54 12.18
C ALA A 160 -13.26 24.29 10.92
N GLY A 161 -13.44 23.56 9.80
CA GLY A 161 -14.04 24.07 8.57
C GLY A 161 -15.45 24.62 8.80
N GLU A 162 -16.34 23.89 9.48
CA GLU A 162 -17.71 24.33 9.75
C GLU A 162 -17.74 25.64 10.55
N LYS A 163 -16.92 25.76 11.60
CA LYS A 163 -16.75 27.02 12.37
C LYS A 163 -16.28 28.19 11.50
N TRP A 164 -15.37 27.95 10.56
CA TRP A 164 -14.92 28.98 9.63
C TRP A 164 -15.98 29.36 8.60
N VAL A 165 -16.75 28.39 8.10
CA VAL A 165 -17.89 28.68 7.21
C VAL A 165 -18.90 29.58 7.91
N GLU A 166 -19.24 29.29 9.17
CA GLU A 166 -20.13 30.13 9.99
C GLU A 166 -19.62 31.58 10.08
N ARG A 167 -18.31 31.78 10.31
CA ARG A 167 -17.70 33.11 10.35
C ARG A 167 -17.77 33.83 8.99
N HIS A 168 -17.46 33.14 7.89
CA HIS A 168 -17.45 33.74 6.54
C HIS A 168 -18.86 34.20 6.14
N VAL A 169 -19.87 33.35 6.27
CA VAL A 169 -21.23 33.70 5.86
C VAL A 169 -21.83 34.79 6.76
N ALA A 170 -21.54 34.76 8.06
CA ALA A 170 -22.01 35.79 8.98
C ALA A 170 -21.40 37.18 8.68
N ALA A 171 -20.14 37.23 8.23
CA ALA A 171 -19.47 38.48 7.86
C ALA A 171 -20.15 39.22 6.69
N VAL A 172 -20.92 38.50 5.86
CA VAL A 172 -21.71 39.07 4.76
C VAL A 172 -23.21 39.05 5.03
N GLY A 173 -23.63 38.85 6.29
CA GLY A 173 -25.03 38.88 6.71
C GLY A 173 -25.88 37.70 6.23
N LYS A 174 -25.26 36.56 5.89
CA LYS A 174 -25.92 35.33 5.44
C LYS A 174 -25.79 34.21 6.49
N SER A 175 -26.61 33.17 6.37
CA SER A 175 -26.54 31.99 7.24
C SER A 175 -25.96 30.75 6.52
N THR A 176 -25.51 29.76 7.30
CA THR A 176 -25.09 28.45 6.77
C THR A 176 -26.22 27.72 6.06
N LYS A 177 -27.47 27.95 6.48
CA LYS A 177 -28.67 27.43 5.83
C LYS A 177 -28.88 28.03 4.43
N ASP A 178 -28.61 29.33 4.27
CA ASP A 178 -28.68 29.99 2.96
C ASP A 178 -27.63 29.41 2.01
N LEU A 179 -26.41 29.18 2.52
CA LEU A 179 -25.33 28.58 1.73
C LEU A 179 -25.67 27.16 1.29
N ALA A 180 -26.23 26.35 2.20
CA ALA A 180 -26.68 24.99 1.88
C ALA A 180 -27.72 24.99 0.76
N ARG A 181 -28.73 25.89 0.83
CA ARG A 181 -29.75 26.02 -0.21
C ARG A 181 -29.14 26.40 -1.56
N GLU A 182 -28.21 27.36 -1.60
CA GLU A 182 -27.61 27.79 -2.86
C GLU A 182 -26.73 26.72 -3.49
N LEU A 183 -25.88 26.05 -2.69
CA LEU A 183 -25.04 24.94 -3.18
C LEU A 183 -25.89 23.79 -3.71
N ARG A 184 -26.98 23.45 -3.01
CA ARG A 184 -27.91 22.41 -3.47
C ARG A 184 -28.66 22.82 -4.73
N ARG A 185 -29.16 24.06 -4.81
CA ARG A 185 -29.88 24.61 -5.97
C ARG A 185 -29.05 24.51 -7.25
N ARG A 186 -27.73 24.74 -7.15
CA ARG A 186 -26.79 24.66 -8.28
C ARG A 186 -26.15 23.30 -8.47
N ASN A 187 -26.46 22.32 -7.61
CA ASN A 187 -25.85 20.99 -7.60
C ASN A 187 -24.31 21.02 -7.44
N LEU A 188 -23.81 21.88 -6.55
CA LEU A 188 -22.38 22.14 -6.36
C LEU A 188 -21.84 21.63 -5.01
N THR A 189 -20.57 21.24 -5.03
CA THR A 189 -19.67 21.21 -3.88
C THR A 189 -18.72 22.40 -3.97
N ALA A 190 -18.74 23.27 -2.98
CA ALA A 190 -17.69 24.26 -2.76
C ALA A 190 -16.44 23.58 -2.19
N VAL A 191 -15.29 23.89 -2.77
CA VAL A 191 -13.99 23.32 -2.42
C VAL A 191 -13.05 24.46 -2.03
N GLY A 192 -12.55 24.43 -0.81
CA GLY A 192 -11.58 25.41 -0.33
C GLY A 192 -10.51 24.78 0.54
N GLU A 193 -9.45 25.53 0.76
CA GLU A 193 -8.34 25.15 1.65
C GLU A 193 -8.49 25.94 2.95
N LEU A 194 -8.62 25.24 4.07
CA LEU A 194 -8.58 25.86 5.39
C LEU A 194 -7.13 26.09 5.80
N CYS A 195 -6.76 27.35 5.92
CA CYS A 195 -5.45 27.82 6.36
C CYS A 195 -5.64 28.61 7.66
N ASP A 196 -5.15 28.06 8.78
CA ASP A 196 -5.29 28.67 10.10
C ASP A 196 -4.26 28.08 11.07
N ASP A 197 -3.15 28.80 11.28
CA ASP A 197 -2.04 28.35 12.12
C ASP A 197 -2.45 28.16 13.60
N THR A 198 -3.55 28.81 14.04
CA THR A 198 -4.10 28.60 15.39
C THR A 198 -4.79 27.25 15.55
N PHE A 199 -5.22 26.64 14.44
CA PHE A 199 -5.80 25.30 14.39
C PHE A 199 -4.73 24.25 14.07
N GLU A 200 -3.98 24.43 12.99
CA GLU A 200 -2.92 23.52 12.56
C GLU A 200 -1.91 24.26 11.66
N GLU A 201 -0.63 24.35 12.07
CA GLU A 201 0.43 24.87 11.20
C GLU A 201 0.83 23.84 10.15
N HIS A 202 0.97 24.29 8.90
CA HIS A 202 1.46 23.46 7.81
C HIS A 202 2.95 23.71 7.52
N VAL A 203 3.27 24.36 6.39
CA VAL A 203 4.63 24.77 6.02
C VAL A 203 4.69 26.28 5.84
N LEU A 204 3.68 26.87 5.19
CA LEU A 204 3.60 28.31 4.99
C LEU A 204 2.78 28.95 6.11
N ALA A 205 3.17 30.16 6.50
CA ALA A 205 2.51 30.90 7.57
C ALA A 205 1.23 31.57 7.10
N TYR A 206 0.20 31.53 7.96
CA TYR A 206 -1.04 32.26 7.80
C TYR A 206 -1.33 33.01 9.11
N ASP A 207 -1.09 34.32 9.09
CA ASP A 207 -1.45 35.18 10.20
C ASP A 207 -2.97 35.26 10.41
N GLN A 208 -3.39 35.86 11.53
CA GLN A 208 -4.81 35.94 11.88
C GLN A 208 -5.69 36.63 10.83
N ALA A 209 -5.14 37.59 10.07
CA ALA A 209 -5.88 38.29 9.01
C ALA A 209 -5.99 37.42 7.74
N ALA A 210 -4.98 36.60 7.48
CA ALA A 210 -4.91 35.64 6.40
C ALA A 210 -5.65 34.33 6.72
N SER A 211 -5.92 34.01 7.99
CA SER A 211 -6.64 32.78 8.36
C SER A 211 -8.05 32.73 7.76
N GLY A 212 -8.44 31.55 7.31
CA GLY A 212 -9.76 31.31 6.75
C GLY A 212 -9.80 30.17 5.73
N ILE A 213 -10.91 30.09 5.00
CA ILE A 213 -11.11 29.13 3.92
C ILE A 213 -10.90 29.87 2.61
N TYR A 214 -9.84 29.51 1.89
CA TYR A 214 -9.54 29.99 0.56
C TYR A 214 -10.31 29.15 -0.45
N LEU A 215 -11.41 29.70 -0.95
CA LEU A 215 -12.22 29.02 -1.94
C LEU A 215 -11.47 28.95 -3.26
N HIS A 216 -11.33 27.73 -3.79
CA HIS A 216 -10.65 27.49 -5.04
C HIS A 216 -11.46 26.61 -5.99
N GLY A 217 -12.65 26.11 -5.65
CA GLY A 217 -13.48 25.39 -6.63
C GLY A 217 -14.94 25.32 -6.31
N LEU A 218 -15.71 25.08 -7.36
CA LEU A 218 -17.12 24.74 -7.32
C LEU A 218 -17.32 23.58 -8.29
N ASN A 219 -17.44 22.37 -7.76
CA ASN A 219 -17.56 21.16 -8.57
C ASN A 219 -19.01 20.72 -8.64
N TYR A 220 -19.47 20.29 -9.81
CA TYR A 220 -20.78 19.68 -9.92
C TYR A 220 -20.80 18.30 -9.24
N ASN A 221 -21.86 17.99 -8.52
CA ASN A 221 -22.03 16.70 -7.84
C ASN A 221 -22.43 15.61 -8.85
N LEU A 222 -21.52 15.29 -9.76
CA LEU A 222 -21.70 14.34 -10.86
C LEU A 222 -20.57 13.28 -10.83
N PRO A 223 -20.82 12.07 -11.39
CA PRO A 223 -19.78 11.04 -11.49
C PRO A 223 -18.55 11.47 -12.30
N HIS A 224 -18.77 12.18 -13.42
CA HIS A 224 -17.71 12.76 -14.24
C HIS A 224 -17.31 14.13 -13.68
N PHE A 225 -16.11 14.59 -14.03
CA PHE A 225 -15.62 15.88 -13.56
C PHE A 225 -16.16 17.02 -14.40
N ALA A 226 -16.77 17.99 -13.72
CA ALA A 226 -17.10 19.29 -14.25
C ALA A 226 -16.95 20.31 -13.10
N THR A 227 -16.38 21.47 -13.40
CA THR A 227 -16.10 22.51 -12.40
C THR A 227 -16.36 23.89 -12.99
N GLU A 228 -16.74 24.84 -12.14
CA GLU A 228 -16.91 26.23 -12.57
C GLU A 228 -15.54 26.91 -12.80
N PRO A 229 -15.44 27.85 -13.76
CA PRO A 229 -14.25 28.67 -13.96
C PRO A 229 -13.86 29.47 -12.71
N CYS A 230 -12.58 29.83 -12.59
CA CYS A 230 -12.08 30.52 -11.39
C CYS A 230 -12.76 31.89 -11.15
N GLU A 231 -13.21 32.58 -12.21
CA GLU A 231 -13.97 33.83 -12.11
C GLU A 231 -15.30 33.63 -11.36
N GLU A 232 -16.05 32.56 -11.65
CA GLU A 232 -17.29 32.21 -10.95
C GLU A 232 -17.03 31.75 -9.51
N VAL A 233 -15.90 31.08 -9.27
CA VAL A 233 -15.45 30.72 -7.92
C VAL A 233 -15.16 31.98 -7.09
N HIS A 234 -14.48 32.97 -7.66
CA HIS A 234 -14.18 34.24 -6.99
C HIS A 234 -15.44 35.04 -6.68
N LYS A 235 -16.38 35.10 -7.64
CA LYS A 235 -17.68 35.73 -7.41
C LYS A 235 -18.44 35.05 -6.27
N PHE A 236 -18.47 33.72 -6.25
CA PHE A 236 -19.08 32.97 -5.16
C PHE A 236 -18.35 33.21 -3.82
N ALA A 237 -17.03 33.32 -3.83
CA ALA A 237 -16.27 33.63 -2.63
C ALA A 237 -16.66 35.02 -2.06
N ASP A 238 -16.74 36.04 -2.91
CA ASP A 238 -17.18 37.38 -2.53
C ASP A 238 -18.62 37.38 -2.00
N ASP A 239 -19.54 36.67 -2.67
CA ASP A 239 -20.95 36.59 -2.28
C ASP A 239 -21.16 35.89 -0.92
N TRP A 240 -20.26 34.98 -0.53
CA TRP A 240 -20.41 34.15 0.68
C TRP A 240 -19.32 34.41 1.74
N GLY A 241 -18.50 35.44 1.55
CA GLY A 241 -17.50 35.91 2.51
C GLY A 241 -16.22 35.06 2.60
N PHE A 242 -16.00 34.11 1.68
CA PHE A 242 -14.78 33.29 1.67
C PHE A 242 -13.55 34.08 1.22
N LYS A 243 -12.35 33.59 1.58
CA LYS A 243 -11.10 34.11 1.02
C LYS A 243 -10.96 33.61 -0.43
N LYS A 244 -10.29 34.40 -1.27
CA LYS A 244 -10.05 34.07 -2.69
C LYS A 244 -8.65 33.50 -2.88
N ALA A 245 -8.56 32.28 -3.41
CA ALA A 245 -7.29 31.77 -3.93
C ALA A 245 -6.96 32.52 -5.22
N LYS A 246 -5.90 33.34 -5.21
CA LYS A 246 -5.51 34.14 -6.39
C LYS A 246 -5.23 33.23 -7.59
N PHE A 247 -5.57 33.71 -8.79
CA PHE A 247 -5.28 32.99 -10.02
C PHE A 247 -4.86 33.93 -11.16
N LEU A 248 -4.17 33.35 -12.13
CA LEU A 248 -3.82 33.96 -13.42
C LEU A 248 -4.46 33.17 -14.55
N LYS A 249 -4.56 33.79 -15.73
CA LYS A 249 -5.11 33.18 -16.93
C LYS A 249 -4.17 33.43 -18.11
N TYR A 250 -3.78 32.37 -18.78
CA TYR A 250 -2.96 32.41 -20.00
C TYR A 250 -3.64 31.64 -21.12
N ASP A 251 -3.52 32.11 -22.35
CA ASP A 251 -4.11 31.42 -23.50
C ASP A 251 -3.19 30.32 -24.06
N LYS A 252 -1.87 30.49 -23.94
CA LYS A 252 -0.86 29.56 -24.48
C LYS A 252 -0.13 28.81 -23.38
N ILE A 253 0.14 27.53 -23.64
CA ILE A 253 0.87 26.65 -22.69
C ILE A 253 2.33 27.07 -22.51
N ASP A 254 2.95 27.68 -23.52
CA ASP A 254 4.34 28.15 -23.43
C ASP A 254 4.48 29.27 -22.38
N ASP A 255 3.53 30.22 -22.36
CA ASP A 255 3.50 31.30 -21.38
C ASP A 255 3.30 30.76 -19.95
N VAL A 256 2.47 29.71 -19.81
CA VAL A 256 2.27 28.99 -18.54
C VAL A 256 3.56 28.35 -18.07
N LYS A 257 4.27 27.66 -18.96
CA LYS A 257 5.51 26.96 -18.63
C LYS A 257 6.59 27.95 -18.21
N GLN A 258 6.79 29.01 -18.98
CA GLN A 258 7.75 30.06 -18.65
C GLN A 258 7.45 30.69 -17.28
N PHE A 259 6.20 31.09 -17.05
CA PHE A 259 5.78 31.67 -15.78
C PHE A 259 6.04 30.74 -14.58
N LEU A 260 5.75 29.45 -14.73
CA LEU A 260 5.97 28.46 -13.67
C LEU A 260 7.46 28.24 -13.38
N GLU A 261 8.29 28.20 -14.43
CA GLU A 261 9.75 28.06 -14.30
C GLU A 261 10.37 29.28 -13.60
N GLU A 262 9.97 30.50 -13.97
CA GLU A 262 10.43 31.75 -13.33
C GLU A 262 10.04 31.79 -11.84
N CYS A 263 8.80 31.43 -11.50
CA CYS A 263 8.38 31.39 -10.10
C CYS A 263 9.11 30.29 -9.29
N ALA A 264 9.52 29.20 -9.94
CA ALA A 264 10.22 28.09 -9.30
C ALA A 264 11.65 28.44 -8.87
N GLU A 265 12.30 29.43 -9.50
CA GLU A 265 13.64 29.89 -9.12
C GLU A 265 13.68 30.46 -7.71
N THR A 266 12.60 31.13 -7.28
CA THR A 266 12.53 31.78 -5.97
C THR A 266 11.59 31.05 -5.00
N GLY A 267 10.66 30.24 -5.50
CA GLY A 267 9.58 29.65 -4.71
C GLY A 267 8.55 30.69 -4.23
N THR A 268 8.52 31.88 -4.84
CA THR A 268 7.67 32.99 -4.43
C THR A 268 6.83 33.51 -5.59
N TRP A 269 5.64 34.03 -5.26
CA TRP A 269 4.80 34.76 -6.19
C TRP A 269 4.03 35.85 -5.45
N ASP A 270 3.94 37.04 -6.07
CA ASP A 270 3.25 38.21 -5.50
C ASP A 270 3.70 38.55 -4.07
N GLY A 271 5.02 38.47 -3.85
CA GLY A 271 5.66 38.77 -2.56
C GLY A 271 5.41 37.73 -1.45
N ARG A 272 4.85 36.55 -1.78
CA ARG A 272 4.60 35.47 -0.82
C ARG A 272 5.26 34.17 -1.27
N GLU A 273 5.80 33.41 -0.31
CA GLU A 273 6.21 32.02 -0.55
C GLU A 273 4.98 31.19 -0.93
N THR A 274 5.15 30.23 -1.84
CA THR A 274 4.06 29.34 -2.25
C THR A 274 4.56 27.92 -2.50
N GLU A 275 3.69 26.93 -2.28
CA GLU A 275 3.98 25.53 -2.61
C GLU A 275 4.03 25.32 -4.14
N GLY A 276 3.40 26.22 -4.90
CA GLY A 276 3.31 26.17 -6.37
C GLY A 276 1.91 26.48 -6.86
N PHE A 277 1.56 25.95 -8.03
CA PHE A 277 0.31 26.23 -8.72
C PHE A 277 -0.46 24.96 -9.08
N VAL A 278 -1.78 25.10 -9.12
CA VAL A 278 -2.70 24.14 -9.76
C VAL A 278 -3.16 24.79 -11.07
N VAL A 279 -2.86 24.13 -12.19
CA VAL A 279 -3.22 24.59 -13.53
C VAL A 279 -4.47 23.84 -13.98
N ARG A 280 -5.48 24.59 -14.43
CA ARG A 280 -6.76 24.08 -14.93
C ARG A 280 -6.85 24.35 -16.42
N CYS A 281 -7.23 23.35 -17.19
CA CYS A 281 -7.43 23.47 -18.61
C CYS A 281 -8.44 22.43 -19.10
N ARG A 282 -8.61 22.36 -20.42
CA ARG A 282 -9.33 21.26 -21.06
C ARG A 282 -8.34 20.25 -21.60
N MET A 283 -8.67 18.95 -21.53
CA MET A 283 -7.89 17.88 -22.15
C MET A 283 -8.77 17.10 -23.13
N SER A 284 -8.21 16.73 -24.28
CA SER A 284 -8.82 15.80 -25.24
C SER A 284 -7.79 14.72 -25.59
N GLU A 285 -8.10 13.47 -25.25
CA GLU A 285 -7.31 12.32 -25.69
C GLU A 285 -7.98 11.66 -26.89
N HIS A 286 -7.22 11.43 -27.98
CA HIS A 286 -7.60 10.54 -29.09
C HIS A 286 -9.02 10.76 -29.67
N GLY A 287 -9.43 12.02 -29.87
CA GLY A 287 -10.73 12.37 -30.45
C GLY A 287 -11.91 12.27 -29.49
N GLN A 288 -11.67 12.10 -28.18
CA GLN A 288 -12.70 12.22 -27.16
C GLN A 288 -13.12 13.68 -26.93
N ALA A 289 -14.33 13.86 -26.41
CA ALA A 289 -14.82 15.18 -26.02
C ALA A 289 -13.90 15.81 -24.96
N GLU A 290 -13.69 17.13 -25.08
CA GLU A 290 -12.92 17.90 -24.10
C GLU A 290 -13.53 17.79 -22.69
N GLN A 291 -12.67 17.56 -21.69
CA GLN A 291 -13.05 17.48 -20.28
C GLN A 291 -12.21 18.43 -19.44
N ASP A 292 -12.76 18.86 -18.29
CA ASP A 292 -11.98 19.60 -17.29
C ASP A 292 -10.82 18.72 -16.82
N TRP A 293 -9.60 19.25 -16.87
CA TRP A 293 -8.41 18.50 -16.50
C TRP A 293 -7.39 19.40 -15.83
N PHE A 294 -6.85 18.92 -14.71
CA PHE A 294 -5.92 19.68 -13.90
C PHE A 294 -4.57 18.97 -13.85
N PHE A 295 -3.51 19.76 -13.73
CA PHE A 295 -2.20 19.31 -13.28
C PHE A 295 -1.66 20.30 -12.25
N LYS A 296 -0.60 19.91 -11.53
CA LYS A 296 0.05 20.79 -10.56
C LYS A 296 1.52 20.95 -10.89
N TYR A 297 2.05 22.12 -10.58
CA TYR A 297 3.47 22.43 -10.66
C TYR A 297 3.90 22.89 -9.27
N LYS A 298 4.65 22.04 -8.56
CA LYS A 298 5.15 22.36 -7.22
C LYS A 298 6.55 22.94 -7.30
N PHE A 299 6.80 23.97 -6.51
CA PHE A 299 8.15 24.46 -6.30
C PHE A 299 8.88 23.52 -5.35
N GLU A 300 10.10 23.13 -5.73
CA GLU A 300 10.91 22.25 -4.90
C GLU A 300 11.37 23.01 -3.66
N GLU A 301 12.03 24.15 -3.84
CA GLU A 301 12.71 24.84 -2.75
C GLU A 301 12.20 26.28 -2.59
N PRO A 302 12.25 26.88 -1.37
CA PRO A 302 12.70 26.29 -0.10
C PRO A 302 11.63 25.43 0.60
N TYR A 303 10.47 25.23 -0.03
CA TYR A 303 9.34 24.50 0.56
C TYR A 303 9.71 23.07 1.00
N LEU A 304 10.44 22.32 0.17
CA LEU A 304 10.84 20.94 0.47
C LEU A 304 11.84 20.89 1.62
N MET A 305 12.81 21.82 1.68
CA MET A 305 13.70 21.98 2.84
C MET A 305 12.89 22.21 4.13
N TYR A 306 11.92 23.14 4.14
CA TYR A 306 11.09 23.38 5.32
C TYR A 306 10.26 22.17 5.73
N ARG A 307 9.72 21.43 4.75
CA ARG A 307 9.04 20.17 5.01
C ARG A 307 9.99 19.13 5.61
N GLN A 308 11.21 19.01 5.09
CA GLN A 308 12.23 18.11 5.62
C GLN A 308 12.55 18.46 7.08
N TRP A 309 12.74 19.74 7.37
CA TRP A 309 12.96 20.24 8.74
C TRP A 309 11.82 19.86 9.66
N ARG A 310 10.56 20.06 9.24
CA ARG A 310 9.40 19.64 10.02
C ARG A 310 9.41 18.15 10.35
N GLU A 311 9.55 17.29 9.35
CA GLU A 311 9.49 15.84 9.53
C GLU A 311 10.70 15.31 10.32
N CYS A 312 11.90 15.87 10.10
CA CYS A 312 13.09 15.51 10.85
C CYS A 312 12.98 15.92 12.33
N THR A 313 12.45 17.10 12.62
CA THR A 313 12.21 17.54 14.00
C THR A 313 11.21 16.62 14.71
N LYS A 314 10.10 16.25 14.05
CA LYS A 314 9.16 15.26 14.61
C LYS A 314 9.83 13.92 14.88
N ALA A 315 10.66 13.44 13.95
CA ALA A 315 11.41 12.20 14.14
C ALA A 315 12.31 12.27 15.38
N VAL A 316 13.06 13.37 15.55
CA VAL A 316 13.93 13.60 16.71
C VAL A 316 13.14 13.62 18.02
N ILE A 317 12.00 14.32 18.07
CA ILE A 317 11.14 14.35 19.26
C ILE A 317 10.61 12.95 19.61
N MET A 318 10.29 12.13 18.61
CA MET A 318 9.82 10.75 18.78
C MET A 318 10.95 9.74 19.06
N GLY A 319 12.21 10.17 19.19
CA GLY A 319 13.35 9.28 19.38
C GLY A 319 13.70 8.43 18.15
N LYS A 320 13.30 8.86 16.96
CA LYS A 320 13.61 8.21 15.68
C LYS A 320 14.77 8.94 14.99
N LEU A 321 15.52 8.20 14.16
CA LEU A 321 16.53 8.80 13.30
C LEU A 321 15.87 9.72 12.26
N PRO A 322 16.30 11.00 12.15
CA PRO A 322 15.78 11.92 11.14
C PRO A 322 16.23 11.48 9.74
N LYS A 323 15.34 11.62 8.75
CA LYS A 323 15.63 11.29 7.35
C LYS A 323 16.00 12.55 6.59
N ILE A 324 17.30 12.82 6.48
CA ILE A 324 17.84 13.99 5.77
C ILE A 324 18.18 13.56 4.34
N ARG A 325 17.56 14.18 3.33
CA ARG A 325 17.73 13.81 1.91
C ARG A 325 18.48 14.85 1.09
N LYS A 326 18.16 16.12 1.30
CA LYS A 326 18.80 17.28 0.66
C LYS A 326 19.30 18.25 1.74
N GLN A 327 20.16 19.20 1.37
CA GLN A 327 20.66 20.25 2.28
C GLN A 327 21.14 19.69 3.63
N VAL A 328 22.03 18.67 3.59
CA VAL A 328 22.39 17.86 4.75
C VAL A 328 22.96 18.72 5.88
N GLN A 329 23.97 19.53 5.55
CA GLN A 329 24.70 20.35 6.52
C GLN A 329 23.76 21.30 7.28
N ILE A 330 23.01 22.14 6.56
CA ILE A 330 22.10 23.12 7.20
C ILE A 330 20.96 22.42 7.96
N THR A 331 20.52 21.24 7.50
CA THR A 331 19.50 20.45 8.21
C THR A 331 20.05 19.89 9.52
N GLU A 332 21.28 19.40 9.55
CA GLU A 332 21.93 18.96 10.79
C GLU A 332 22.08 20.11 11.79
N GLU A 333 22.49 21.29 11.31
CA GLU A 333 22.60 22.51 12.11
C GLU A 333 21.24 22.95 12.67
N TYR A 334 20.20 22.93 11.83
CA TYR A 334 18.82 23.19 12.23
C TYR A 334 18.35 22.20 13.32
N LEU A 335 18.65 20.90 13.16
CA LEU A 335 18.26 19.90 14.15
C LEU A 335 19.03 20.05 15.47
N GLN A 336 20.29 20.48 15.44
CA GLN A 336 21.04 20.85 16.65
C GLN A 336 20.42 22.07 17.33
N PHE A 337 20.05 23.10 16.57
CA PHE A 337 19.31 24.25 17.09
C PHE A 337 17.98 23.82 17.73
N ALA A 338 17.17 23.02 17.04
CA ALA A 338 15.91 22.50 17.54
C ALA A 338 16.06 21.71 18.85
N ARG A 339 17.10 20.86 18.95
CA ARG A 339 17.42 20.13 20.20
C ARG A 339 17.71 21.08 21.35
N ARG A 340 18.55 22.11 21.14
CA ARG A 340 18.83 23.13 22.17
C ARG A 340 17.56 23.86 22.60
N HIS A 341 16.66 24.15 21.66
CA HIS A 341 15.38 24.80 21.94
C HIS A 341 14.47 23.95 22.84
N PHE A 342 14.30 22.66 22.51
CA PHE A 342 13.44 21.77 23.31
C PHE A 342 14.04 21.34 24.65
N ILE A 343 15.37 21.37 24.82
CA ILE A 343 15.99 21.18 26.13
C ILE A 343 15.63 22.36 27.05
N LYS A 344 15.62 23.59 26.53
CA LYS A 344 15.25 24.79 27.31
C LYS A 344 13.75 24.85 27.58
N GLU A 345 12.92 24.46 26.60
CA GLU A 345 11.46 24.53 26.68
C GLU A 345 10.80 23.18 26.29
N PRO A 346 10.81 22.16 27.17
CA PRO A 346 10.30 20.82 26.84
C PRO A 346 8.82 20.79 26.42
N ALA A 347 8.00 21.72 26.93
CA ALA A 347 6.59 21.83 26.57
C ALA A 347 6.37 22.09 25.07
N LYS A 348 7.28 22.83 24.41
CA LYS A 348 7.20 23.13 22.96
C LYS A 348 7.35 21.87 22.10
N ALA A 349 8.06 20.83 22.56
CA ALA A 349 8.16 19.58 21.82
C ALA A 349 6.81 18.84 21.69
N LYS A 350 5.96 18.92 22.73
CA LYS A 350 4.61 18.35 22.69
C LYS A 350 3.72 19.10 21.69
N LEU A 351 3.77 20.43 21.72
CA LEU A 351 3.06 21.30 20.78
C LEU A 351 3.51 21.09 19.33
N TYR A 352 4.81 20.89 19.10
CA TYR A 352 5.35 20.61 17.77
C TYR A 352 4.79 19.32 17.16
N ASN A 353 4.62 18.27 17.97
CA ASN A 353 3.97 17.03 17.53
C ASN A 353 2.48 17.22 17.19
N GLN A 354 1.86 18.26 17.74
CA GLN A 354 0.50 18.69 17.45
C GLN A 354 0.44 19.76 16.34
N ASN A 355 1.54 19.97 15.60
CA ASN A 355 1.67 20.98 14.55
C ASN A 355 1.56 22.43 15.05
N HIS A 356 2.19 22.75 16.17
CA HIS A 356 2.31 24.13 16.66
C HIS A 356 3.77 24.48 16.98
N GLY A 357 4.20 25.70 16.60
CA GLY A 357 5.57 26.18 16.76
C GLY A 357 6.55 25.65 15.69
N ILE A 358 6.04 25.12 14.58
CA ILE A 358 6.85 24.65 13.44
C ILE A 358 7.48 25.86 12.75
N ILE A 359 6.65 26.85 12.42
CA ILE A 359 7.09 28.06 11.74
C ILE A 359 7.94 28.90 12.68
N GLU A 360 7.53 29.08 13.95
CA GLU A 360 8.32 29.82 14.96
C GLU A 360 9.75 29.26 15.06
N LEU A 361 9.90 27.94 15.16
CA LEU A 361 11.20 27.30 15.29
C LEU A 361 12.07 27.49 14.04
N ARG A 362 11.46 27.37 12.85
CA ARG A 362 12.15 27.63 11.57
C ARG A 362 12.63 29.07 11.48
N GLU A 363 11.73 30.03 11.67
CA GLU A 363 12.07 31.45 11.55
C GLU A 363 13.11 31.88 12.59
N ALA A 364 13.05 31.32 13.80
CA ALA A 364 14.07 31.56 14.83
C ALA A 364 15.46 31.08 14.39
N PHE A 365 15.55 29.90 13.75
CA PHE A 365 16.80 29.40 13.20
C PHE A 365 17.32 30.25 12.03
N LEU A 366 16.46 30.58 11.08
CA LEU A 366 16.80 31.43 9.94
C LEU A 366 17.31 32.81 10.40
N LYS A 367 16.65 33.38 11.42
CA LYS A 367 17.07 34.63 12.06
C LYS A 367 18.42 34.52 12.79
N GLU A 368 18.69 33.42 13.50
CA GLU A 368 20.01 33.17 14.12
C GLU A 368 21.12 33.10 13.07
N ARG A 369 20.82 32.55 11.90
CA ARG A 369 21.76 32.46 10.76
C ARG A 369 21.91 33.75 9.97
N GLY A 370 20.94 34.66 10.05
CA GLY A 370 20.91 35.86 9.24
C GLY A 370 20.70 35.58 7.75
N LEU A 371 20.04 34.46 7.41
CA LEU A 371 19.81 34.01 6.04
C LEU A 371 18.31 33.80 5.80
N LYS A 372 17.86 34.03 4.57
CA LYS A 372 16.54 33.59 4.08
C LYS A 372 16.61 32.16 3.56
N GLY A 373 15.47 31.45 3.56
CA GLY A 373 15.41 30.11 2.99
C GLY A 373 15.87 30.04 1.53
N SER A 374 15.47 31.00 0.69
CA SER A 374 15.92 31.10 -0.70
C SER A 374 17.44 31.28 -0.85
N GLU A 375 18.07 32.03 0.07
CA GLU A 375 19.52 32.25 0.07
C GLU A 375 20.29 30.98 0.44
N ILE A 376 19.77 30.19 1.40
CA ILE A 376 20.33 28.88 1.75
C ILE A 376 20.34 27.96 0.53
N ILE A 377 19.23 27.96 -0.22
CA ILE A 377 19.09 27.13 -1.42
C ILE A 377 20.03 27.58 -2.53
N ALA A 378 20.17 28.89 -2.75
CA ALA A 378 21.12 29.43 -3.72
C ALA A 378 22.57 29.05 -3.35
N MET A 379 22.95 29.19 -2.09
CA MET A 379 24.29 28.78 -1.60
C MET A 379 24.52 27.26 -1.74
N ASP A 380 23.50 26.45 -1.45
CA ASP A 380 23.58 25.01 -1.64
C ASP A 380 23.60 24.64 -3.13
N ALA A 381 22.91 25.36 -4.01
CA ALA A 381 22.96 25.17 -5.46
C ALA A 381 24.33 25.55 -6.04
N GLU A 382 24.98 26.61 -5.56
CA GLU A 382 26.36 26.97 -5.93
C GLU A 382 27.37 25.92 -5.44
N LYS A 383 27.15 25.34 -4.26
CA LYS A 383 27.96 24.20 -3.76
C LYS A 383 27.66 22.89 -4.51
N SER A 384 26.40 22.66 -4.89
CA SER A 384 25.88 21.44 -5.54
C SER A 384 25.93 21.49 -7.08
N GLY A 385 26.30 22.64 -7.67
CA GLY A 385 26.60 22.78 -9.10
C GLY A 385 27.84 21.96 -9.53
N LYS A 386 28.56 21.39 -8.55
CA LYS A 386 29.39 20.21 -8.72
C LYS A 386 28.52 19.02 -8.34
N GLY A 387 28.15 18.16 -9.29
CA GLY A 387 27.30 16.98 -9.03
C GLY A 387 27.79 16.16 -7.82
N LYS A 388 26.93 15.33 -7.23
CA LYS A 388 27.16 14.70 -5.90
C LYS A 388 28.63 14.29 -5.75
N GLU A 389 29.30 14.82 -4.72
CA GLU A 389 30.71 14.48 -4.43
C GLU A 389 30.91 13.02 -3.98
N THR A 390 29.85 12.21 -3.98
CA THR A 390 29.85 10.79 -3.64
C THR A 390 30.72 9.98 -4.60
N GLU A 391 31.88 9.56 -4.11
CA GLU A 391 32.83 8.69 -4.83
C GLU A 391 32.61 7.19 -4.55
N ARG A 392 31.79 6.83 -3.56
CA ARG A 392 31.66 5.46 -3.05
C ARG A 392 30.30 5.18 -2.38
N ASP A 393 30.11 3.94 -1.94
CA ASP A 393 28.94 3.43 -1.22
C ASP A 393 27.62 3.52 -2.04
N VAL A 394 27.70 3.37 -3.36
CA VAL A 394 26.51 3.42 -4.25
C VAL A 394 25.99 2.02 -4.55
N VAL A 395 24.71 1.78 -4.28
CA VAL A 395 24.03 0.51 -4.58
C VAL A 395 23.07 0.70 -5.74
N LEU A 396 23.36 0.04 -6.86
CA LEU A 396 22.48 0.01 -8.03
C LEU A 396 21.45 -1.12 -7.86
N VAL A 397 20.17 -0.77 -7.77
CA VAL A 397 19.08 -1.71 -7.48
C VAL A 397 18.13 -1.83 -8.67
N PRO A 398 18.15 -2.94 -9.40
CA PRO A 398 17.14 -3.23 -10.39
C PRO A 398 15.75 -3.38 -9.76
N ILE A 399 14.77 -2.67 -10.32
CA ILE A 399 13.35 -2.87 -10.06
C ILE A 399 12.76 -3.38 -11.37
N ALA A 400 12.78 -4.70 -11.56
CA ALA A 400 12.44 -5.33 -12.84
C ALA A 400 11.73 -6.68 -12.68
N SER A 401 11.09 -7.13 -13.75
CA SER A 401 10.63 -8.51 -13.90
C SER A 401 11.70 -9.40 -14.57
N LEU A 402 11.39 -10.69 -14.74
CA LEU A 402 12.27 -11.62 -15.45
C LEU A 402 12.36 -11.24 -16.94
N GLY A 403 13.53 -11.42 -17.55
CA GLY A 403 13.75 -11.11 -18.97
C GLY A 403 13.94 -9.63 -19.32
N CYS A 404 13.93 -8.72 -18.35
CA CYS A 404 14.13 -7.28 -18.59
C CYS A 404 15.56 -6.88 -18.99
N GLY A 405 16.55 -7.78 -18.91
CA GLY A 405 17.95 -7.46 -19.24
C GLY A 405 18.83 -6.98 -18.07
N LYS A 406 18.37 -7.09 -16.82
CA LYS A 406 19.10 -6.68 -15.60
C LYS A 406 20.56 -7.14 -15.58
N THR A 407 20.77 -8.46 -15.67
CA THR A 407 22.11 -9.06 -15.61
C THR A 407 22.99 -8.61 -16.77
N THR A 408 22.42 -8.40 -17.96
CA THR A 408 23.15 -7.90 -19.12
C THR A 408 23.69 -6.49 -18.86
N ILE A 409 22.85 -5.59 -18.32
CA ILE A 409 23.29 -4.24 -17.95
C ILE A 409 24.29 -4.30 -16.79
N ALA A 410 24.06 -5.15 -15.79
CA ALA A 410 24.96 -5.31 -14.65
C ALA A 410 26.37 -5.71 -15.11
N LEU A 411 26.49 -6.73 -15.97
CA LEU A 411 27.77 -7.19 -16.51
C LEU A 411 28.45 -6.12 -17.38
N ALA A 412 27.68 -5.36 -18.17
CA ALA A 412 28.22 -4.29 -18.98
C ALA A 412 28.80 -3.17 -18.11
N LEU A 413 28.13 -2.82 -17.00
CA LEU A 413 28.64 -1.85 -16.03
C LEU A 413 29.91 -2.36 -15.32
N VAL A 414 29.97 -3.67 -15.00
CA VAL A 414 31.19 -4.30 -14.46
C VAL A 414 32.34 -4.20 -15.46
N HIS A 415 32.08 -4.48 -16.75
CA HIS A 415 33.08 -4.40 -17.81
C HIS A 415 33.61 -2.96 -18.00
N LEU A 416 32.72 -1.96 -17.93
CA LEU A 416 33.08 -0.56 -18.15
C LEU A 416 33.81 0.07 -16.95
N PHE A 417 33.40 -0.26 -15.72
CA PHE A 417 33.81 0.49 -14.53
C PHE A 417 34.45 -0.36 -13.42
N GLY A 418 34.48 -1.69 -13.56
CA GLY A 418 35.04 -2.59 -12.55
C GLY A 418 34.27 -2.60 -11.23
N TRP A 419 32.99 -2.24 -11.24
CA TRP A 419 32.13 -2.22 -10.06
C TRP A 419 31.81 -3.62 -9.54
N GLY A 420 31.39 -3.70 -8.28
CA GLY A 420 30.97 -4.96 -7.68
C GLY A 420 29.64 -5.45 -8.23
N HIS A 421 29.43 -6.77 -8.32
CA HIS A 421 28.19 -7.36 -8.82
C HIS A 421 27.80 -8.58 -8.02
N ILE A 422 26.69 -8.48 -7.28
CA ILE A 422 26.15 -9.58 -6.49
C ILE A 422 24.83 -10.03 -7.12
N GLN A 423 24.77 -11.29 -7.55
CA GLN A 423 23.58 -11.88 -8.14
C GLN A 423 22.83 -12.72 -7.12
N ASN A 424 21.58 -12.35 -6.85
CA ASN A 424 20.74 -13.11 -5.91
C ASN A 424 20.53 -14.56 -6.39
N ASP A 425 20.58 -14.82 -7.70
CA ASP A 425 20.40 -16.15 -8.28
C ASP A 425 21.62 -17.07 -8.06
N ASN A 426 22.81 -16.51 -7.80
CA ASN A 426 24.02 -17.28 -7.45
C ASN A 426 24.05 -17.72 -5.98
N ILE A 427 23.18 -17.18 -5.13
CA ILE A 427 23.12 -17.56 -3.71
C ILE A 427 22.25 -18.83 -3.56
N PRO A 428 22.79 -19.92 -2.99
CA PRO A 428 22.03 -21.15 -2.78
C PRO A 428 20.76 -20.93 -1.95
N LYS A 429 19.77 -21.79 -2.14
CA LYS A 429 18.52 -21.73 -1.38
C LYS A 429 18.81 -22.06 0.09
N GLN A 430 18.67 -21.07 0.96
CA GLN A 430 18.94 -21.19 2.40
C GLN A 430 17.99 -20.32 3.23
N LYS A 431 17.91 -20.62 4.53
CA LYS A 431 17.21 -19.77 5.50
C LYS A 431 17.90 -18.39 5.54
N ASN A 432 17.11 -17.32 5.53
CA ASN A 432 17.61 -15.94 5.49
C ASN A 432 18.43 -15.56 4.23
N LYS A 433 18.20 -16.21 3.08
CA LYS A 433 18.80 -15.81 1.79
C LYS A 433 18.78 -14.28 1.51
N PRO A 434 17.70 -13.53 1.79
CA PRO A 434 17.69 -12.08 1.60
C PRO A 434 18.73 -11.33 2.44
N LYS A 435 18.97 -11.78 3.68
CA LYS A 435 20.02 -11.21 4.55
C LYS A 435 21.42 -11.57 4.07
N LYS A 436 21.62 -12.80 3.57
CA LYS A 436 22.90 -13.19 2.97
C LYS A 436 23.22 -12.35 1.73
N PHE A 437 22.21 -12.07 0.90
CA PHE A 437 22.34 -11.19 -0.26
C PHE A 437 22.76 -9.76 0.13
N ALA A 438 22.06 -9.15 1.11
CA ALA A 438 22.46 -7.85 1.64
C ALA A 438 23.87 -7.86 2.24
N PHE A 439 24.21 -8.92 2.97
CA PHE A 439 25.55 -9.09 3.55
C PHE A 439 26.66 -9.16 2.49
N GLU A 440 26.48 -9.95 1.41
CA GLU A 440 27.44 -10.01 0.30
C GLU A 440 27.59 -8.65 -0.39
N ILE A 441 26.50 -7.90 -0.57
CA ILE A 441 26.56 -6.51 -1.09
C ILE A 441 27.39 -5.61 -0.15
N THR A 442 27.18 -5.69 1.17
CA THR A 442 27.96 -4.90 2.13
C THR A 442 29.44 -5.27 2.17
N GLN A 443 29.79 -6.54 1.94
CA GLN A 443 31.18 -6.97 1.83
C GLN A 443 31.84 -6.43 0.56
N GLU A 444 31.13 -6.49 -0.57
CA GLU A 444 31.65 -6.00 -1.85
C GLU A 444 31.84 -4.47 -1.85
N MET A 445 30.95 -3.73 -1.18
CA MET A 445 31.07 -2.28 -0.99
C MET A 445 32.28 -1.85 -0.15
N ALA A 446 32.94 -2.77 0.56
CA ALA A 446 34.19 -2.46 1.23
C ALA A 446 35.36 -2.27 0.24
N ILE A 447 35.24 -2.81 -0.97
CA ILE A 447 36.29 -2.85 -2.00
C ILE A 447 35.90 -2.00 -3.20
N ALA A 448 34.65 -2.10 -3.66
CA ALA A 448 34.14 -1.38 -4.84
C ALA A 448 33.38 -0.11 -4.44
N PRO A 449 33.52 1.00 -5.20
CA PRO A 449 32.80 2.24 -4.94
C PRO A 449 31.30 2.13 -5.24
N ALA A 450 30.92 1.23 -6.14
CA ALA A 450 29.52 0.91 -6.43
C ALA A 450 29.33 -0.60 -6.57
N VAL A 451 28.13 -1.06 -6.20
CA VAL A 451 27.74 -2.48 -6.28
C VAL A 451 26.37 -2.62 -6.92
N ILE A 452 26.26 -3.48 -7.94
CA ILE A 452 24.99 -3.85 -8.55
C ILE A 452 24.35 -5.00 -7.74
N ALA A 453 23.22 -4.70 -7.10
CA ALA A 453 22.41 -5.67 -6.38
C ALA A 453 21.45 -6.39 -7.34
N ASP A 454 21.97 -7.31 -8.16
CA ASP A 454 21.22 -8.01 -9.23
C ASP A 454 20.18 -9.00 -8.66
N ARG A 455 19.01 -8.43 -8.35
CA ARG A 455 17.77 -9.08 -7.93
C ARG A 455 16.60 -8.32 -8.55
N ASN A 456 15.53 -9.01 -8.89
CA ASN A 456 14.32 -8.38 -9.47
C ASN A 456 13.78 -7.21 -8.64
N THR A 457 13.77 -7.34 -7.31
CA THR A 457 13.32 -6.32 -6.33
C THR A 457 12.01 -5.60 -6.72
N HIS A 458 11.14 -6.34 -7.42
CA HIS A 458 9.92 -5.86 -8.07
C HIS A 458 8.79 -5.49 -7.10
N GLN A 459 8.84 -5.96 -5.85
CA GLN A 459 7.84 -5.64 -4.83
C GLN A 459 8.38 -4.62 -3.84
N ARG A 460 7.54 -3.71 -3.35
CA ARG A 460 7.88 -2.69 -2.34
C ARG A 460 8.53 -3.29 -1.09
N ARG A 461 8.00 -4.42 -0.61
CA ARG A 461 8.56 -5.13 0.55
C ARG A 461 10.00 -5.61 0.34
N GLU A 462 10.37 -5.93 -0.90
CA GLU A 462 11.73 -6.39 -1.25
C GLU A 462 12.69 -5.21 -1.24
N ARG A 463 12.25 -4.02 -1.71
CA ARG A 463 13.01 -2.77 -1.64
C ARG A 463 13.23 -2.34 -0.19
N GLN A 464 12.18 -2.43 0.62
CA GLN A 464 12.24 -2.14 2.06
C GLN A 464 13.24 -3.05 2.76
N GLN A 465 13.12 -4.36 2.57
CA GLN A 465 14.02 -5.34 3.18
C GLN A 465 15.49 -5.12 2.77
N LEU A 466 15.76 -4.81 1.50
CA LEU A 466 17.14 -4.57 1.03
C LEU A 466 17.75 -3.36 1.75
N MET A 467 17.02 -2.25 1.82
CA MET A 467 17.46 -1.04 2.50
C MET A 467 17.63 -1.27 4.01
N GLU A 468 16.66 -1.90 4.67
CA GLU A 468 16.70 -2.18 6.12
C GLU A 468 17.83 -3.12 6.52
N ASP A 469 18.27 -4.01 5.64
CA ASP A 469 19.40 -4.91 5.91
C ASP A 469 20.77 -4.27 5.58
N ILE A 470 20.83 -3.24 4.73
CA ILE A 470 22.10 -2.56 4.36
C ILE A 470 22.39 -1.34 5.24
N TYR A 471 21.40 -0.47 5.50
CA TYR A 471 21.58 0.76 6.27
C TYR A 471 22.24 0.57 7.65
N PRO A 472 21.96 -0.51 8.42
CA PRO A 472 22.63 -0.73 9.70
C PRO A 472 24.14 -0.97 9.58
N VAL A 473 24.62 -1.46 8.43
CA VAL A 473 26.04 -1.75 8.18
C VAL A 473 26.72 -0.58 7.48
N ILE A 474 26.06 0.01 6.49
CA ILE A 474 26.57 1.16 5.72
C ILE A 474 25.51 2.27 5.76
N PRO A 475 25.53 3.12 6.80
CA PRO A 475 24.56 4.21 6.95
C PRO A 475 24.64 5.27 5.84
N THR A 476 25.79 5.35 5.17
CA THR A 476 26.07 6.27 4.05
C THR A 476 25.64 5.72 2.69
N ALA A 477 25.11 4.50 2.63
CA ALA A 477 24.78 3.84 1.37
C ALA A 477 23.73 4.65 0.57
N GLN A 478 24.07 5.00 -0.67
CA GLN A 478 23.15 5.64 -1.59
C GLN A 478 22.53 4.64 -2.55
N PHE A 479 21.21 4.66 -2.69
CA PHE A 479 20.46 3.71 -3.50
C PHE A 479 20.02 4.34 -4.81
N VAL A 480 20.49 3.78 -5.94
CA VAL A 480 20.06 4.19 -7.28
C VAL A 480 19.16 3.11 -7.87
N ALA A 481 17.89 3.45 -8.10
CA ALA A 481 16.92 2.53 -8.70
C ALA A 481 17.10 2.47 -10.21
N LEU A 482 17.35 1.28 -10.75
CA LEU A 482 17.22 0.99 -12.18
C LEU A 482 15.80 0.49 -12.42
N HIS A 483 14.87 1.43 -12.65
CA HIS A 483 13.44 1.16 -12.69
C HIS A 483 13.00 0.79 -14.11
N TYR A 484 12.87 -0.51 -14.36
CA TYR A 484 12.30 -0.99 -15.60
C TYR A 484 10.78 -0.75 -15.57
N VAL A 485 10.29 0.18 -16.38
CA VAL A 485 8.91 0.69 -16.26
C VAL A 485 7.90 -0.36 -16.74
N HIS A 486 6.94 -0.72 -15.87
CA HIS A 486 5.83 -1.64 -16.19
C HIS A 486 4.45 -1.00 -16.02
N GLU A 487 4.39 0.30 -15.74
CA GLU A 487 3.17 1.04 -15.43
C GLU A 487 2.91 2.14 -16.49
N PRO A 488 1.65 2.35 -16.91
CA PRO A 488 0.44 1.68 -16.43
C PRO A 488 0.30 0.26 -17.02
N LYS A 489 0.04 -0.73 -16.15
CA LYS A 489 0.05 -2.17 -16.49
C LYS A 489 -0.87 -2.56 -17.65
N ASP A 490 -2.04 -1.94 -17.77
CA ASP A 490 -3.01 -2.22 -18.83
C ASP A 490 -2.48 -1.90 -20.22
N LYS A 491 -1.64 -0.87 -20.35
CA LYS A 491 -1.04 -0.47 -21.62
C LYS A 491 0.29 -1.17 -21.89
N MET A 492 1.15 -1.31 -20.87
CA MET A 492 2.53 -1.74 -21.07
C MET A 492 2.75 -3.26 -20.98
N LEU A 493 1.97 -3.99 -20.17
CA LEU A 493 2.21 -5.42 -19.97
C LEU A 493 2.12 -6.29 -21.24
N PRO A 494 1.24 -6.03 -22.24
CA PRO A 494 1.20 -6.84 -23.45
C PRO A 494 2.54 -6.88 -24.20
N GLY A 495 3.12 -5.70 -24.50
CA GLY A 495 4.42 -5.62 -25.18
C GLY A 495 5.58 -6.13 -24.32
N ILE A 496 5.56 -5.83 -23.03
CA ILE A 496 6.57 -6.31 -22.08
C ILE A 496 6.57 -7.85 -22.03
N LYS A 497 5.39 -8.48 -22.00
CA LYS A 497 5.27 -9.94 -22.00
C LYS A 497 5.91 -10.56 -23.23
N GLU A 498 5.64 -10.00 -24.40
CA GLU A 498 6.20 -10.49 -25.66
C GLU A 498 7.73 -10.43 -25.65
N VAL A 499 8.29 -9.25 -25.34
CA VAL A 499 9.74 -9.01 -25.35
C VAL A 499 10.46 -9.86 -24.30
N THR A 500 9.98 -9.86 -23.07
CA THR A 500 10.65 -10.59 -21.98
C THR A 500 10.61 -12.10 -22.23
N ARG A 501 9.48 -12.65 -22.70
CA ARG A 501 9.35 -14.08 -23.04
C ARG A 501 10.31 -14.46 -24.16
N LYS A 502 10.34 -13.68 -25.24
CA LYS A 502 11.29 -13.89 -26.35
C LYS A 502 12.73 -13.94 -25.84
N ARG A 503 13.16 -12.95 -25.06
CA ARG A 503 14.51 -12.88 -24.47
C ARG A 503 14.85 -14.08 -23.58
N VAL A 504 13.90 -14.54 -22.76
CA VAL A 504 14.13 -15.70 -21.88
C VAL A 504 14.21 -17.00 -22.67
N LEU A 505 13.38 -17.16 -23.70
CA LEU A 505 13.40 -18.34 -24.58
C LEU A 505 14.66 -18.39 -25.44
N GLU A 506 15.06 -17.28 -26.05
CA GLU A 506 16.29 -17.17 -26.88
C GLU A 506 17.56 -17.42 -26.07
N ARG A 507 17.57 -17.02 -24.79
CA ARG A 507 18.68 -17.28 -23.86
C ARG A 507 18.79 -18.77 -23.44
N GLY A 508 17.72 -19.55 -23.64
CA GLY A 508 17.71 -21.00 -23.41
C GLY A 508 18.09 -21.39 -21.98
N ASP A 509 19.03 -22.33 -21.84
CA ASP A 509 19.52 -22.83 -20.55
C ASP A 509 20.63 -21.97 -19.92
N ASN A 510 21.03 -20.87 -20.56
CA ASN A 510 22.11 -19.99 -20.08
C ASN A 510 21.62 -19.00 -18.98
N HIS A 511 20.75 -19.48 -18.10
CA HIS A 511 20.22 -18.78 -16.93
C HIS A 511 20.30 -19.70 -15.70
N GLN A 512 20.87 -19.18 -14.61
CA GLN A 512 21.23 -19.91 -13.38
C GLN A 512 20.10 -20.75 -12.76
N THR A 513 18.85 -20.28 -12.85
CA THR A 513 17.71 -20.86 -12.11
C THR A 513 16.55 -21.25 -13.02
N ILE A 514 16.42 -20.65 -14.21
CA ILE A 514 15.33 -20.91 -15.16
C ILE A 514 15.93 -21.47 -16.43
N ARG A 515 15.85 -22.80 -16.59
CA ARG A 515 16.28 -23.48 -17.81
C ARG A 515 15.16 -23.47 -18.85
N ALA A 516 15.08 -22.41 -19.65
CA ALA A 516 14.02 -22.24 -20.63
C ALA A 516 14.13 -23.22 -21.82
N GLY A 517 15.31 -23.80 -22.06
CA GLY A 517 15.54 -24.81 -23.10
C GLY A 517 15.19 -26.24 -22.67
N THR A 518 15.21 -26.56 -21.37
CA THR A 518 14.92 -27.91 -20.84
C THR A 518 13.63 -28.06 -20.01
N LYS A 519 12.95 -26.96 -19.64
CA LYS A 519 11.62 -26.98 -19.00
C LYS A 519 10.47 -26.80 -20.00
N ASN A 520 9.24 -27.21 -19.64
CA ASN A 520 8.04 -26.91 -20.43
C ASN A 520 7.90 -25.38 -20.57
N PRO A 521 7.79 -24.83 -21.80
CA PRO A 521 7.58 -23.40 -22.05
C PRO A 521 6.43 -22.80 -21.22
N GLU A 522 5.36 -23.54 -20.97
CA GLU A 522 4.20 -23.09 -20.19
C GLU A 522 4.53 -22.84 -18.71
N GLU A 523 5.41 -23.65 -18.11
CA GLU A 523 5.88 -23.47 -16.72
C GLU A 523 6.72 -22.19 -16.61
N THR A 524 7.63 -21.98 -17.56
CA THR A 524 8.47 -20.77 -17.66
C THR A 524 7.60 -19.53 -17.82
N ILE A 525 6.60 -19.57 -18.70
CA ILE A 525 5.64 -18.48 -18.92
C ILE A 525 4.84 -18.19 -17.63
N GLY A 526 4.37 -19.22 -16.92
CA GLY A 526 3.62 -19.05 -15.67
C GLY A 526 4.43 -18.39 -14.56
N ILE A 527 5.73 -18.68 -14.47
CA ILE A 527 6.66 -18.02 -13.53
C ILE A 527 6.81 -16.54 -13.90
N MET A 528 7.08 -16.24 -15.17
CA MET A 528 7.24 -14.86 -15.66
C MET A 528 5.99 -14.01 -15.42
N ASP A 529 4.81 -14.55 -15.74
CA ASP A 529 3.53 -13.87 -15.50
C ASP A 529 3.31 -13.58 -14.01
N GLY A 530 3.79 -14.45 -13.12
CA GLY A 530 3.76 -14.22 -11.68
C GLY A 530 4.57 -13.00 -11.25
N PHE A 531 5.76 -12.78 -11.82
CA PHE A 531 6.59 -11.60 -11.53
C PHE A 531 5.96 -10.33 -12.10
N LEU A 532 5.45 -10.37 -13.34
CA LEU A 532 4.79 -9.23 -13.97
C LEU A 532 3.55 -8.78 -13.19
N TYR A 533 2.72 -9.72 -12.73
CA TYR A 533 1.51 -9.40 -11.98
C TYR A 533 1.81 -8.74 -10.64
N ARG A 534 2.82 -9.25 -9.91
CA ARG A 534 3.24 -8.74 -8.60
C ARG A 534 4.19 -7.55 -8.67
N PHE A 535 4.56 -7.10 -9.87
CA PHE A 535 5.43 -5.94 -10.01
C PHE A 535 4.75 -4.70 -9.41
N GLU A 536 5.47 -3.95 -8.60
CA GLU A 536 5.03 -2.70 -7.99
C GLU A 536 6.04 -1.63 -8.40
N GLY A 537 5.64 -0.74 -9.30
CA GLY A 537 6.47 0.38 -9.76
C GLY A 537 6.96 1.24 -8.59
N ILE A 538 8.09 1.91 -8.80
CA ILE A 538 8.67 2.79 -7.79
C ILE A 538 7.74 3.98 -7.50
N ASP A 539 7.62 4.34 -6.22
CA ASP A 539 6.83 5.50 -5.77
C ASP A 539 7.60 6.28 -4.71
N THR A 540 8.42 7.25 -5.17
CA THR A 540 9.29 8.07 -4.32
C THR A 540 8.54 8.99 -3.35
N THR A 541 7.20 9.01 -3.39
CA THR A 541 6.37 9.76 -2.45
C THR A 541 6.12 9.02 -1.13
N ARG A 542 6.56 7.77 -1.00
CA ARG A 542 6.34 6.93 0.19
C ARG A 542 7.51 5.99 0.50
N ALA A 543 7.66 5.62 1.78
CA ALA A 543 8.58 4.57 2.20
C ALA A 543 8.30 3.22 1.49
N PRO A 544 9.31 2.41 1.16
CA PRO A 544 10.74 2.68 1.27
C PRO A 544 11.30 3.48 0.09
N ASP A 545 10.53 3.59 -0.99
CA ASP A 545 10.98 4.09 -2.30
C ASP A 545 11.39 5.56 -2.26
N GLU A 546 10.85 6.32 -1.31
CA GLU A 546 11.28 7.67 -0.97
C GLU A 546 12.77 7.79 -0.56
N ASN A 547 13.39 6.66 -0.18
CA ASN A 547 14.80 6.59 0.21
C ASN A 547 15.73 6.21 -0.97
N PHE A 548 15.22 6.12 -2.21
CA PHE A 548 16.12 6.07 -3.37
C PHE A 548 16.67 7.46 -3.65
N ASP A 549 18.00 7.54 -3.77
CA ASP A 549 18.77 8.75 -4.04
C ASP A 549 18.62 9.24 -5.48
N HIS A 550 18.40 8.30 -6.40
CA HIS A 550 18.18 8.56 -7.81
C HIS A 550 17.35 7.42 -8.42
N VAL A 551 16.52 7.75 -9.41
CA VAL A 551 15.67 6.79 -10.11
C VAL A 551 15.90 6.97 -11.61
N ILE A 552 16.37 5.90 -12.25
CA ILE A 552 16.61 5.86 -13.69
C ILE A 552 15.54 4.97 -14.30
N ASP A 553 14.56 5.60 -14.96
CA ASP A 553 13.50 4.88 -15.67
C ASP A 553 14.04 4.24 -16.96
N LEU A 554 13.92 2.92 -17.08
CA LEU A 554 14.38 2.13 -18.21
C LEU A 554 13.18 1.58 -18.99
N ASP A 555 13.29 1.57 -20.31
CA ASP A 555 12.26 0.98 -21.18
C ASP A 555 12.55 -0.52 -21.34
N VAL A 556 11.61 -1.36 -20.88
CA VAL A 556 11.74 -2.82 -20.98
C VAL A 556 11.80 -3.30 -22.43
N CYS A 557 11.09 -2.61 -23.33
CA CYS A 557 11.00 -2.95 -24.74
C CYS A 557 12.22 -2.47 -25.54
N ALA A 558 12.91 -1.42 -25.08
CA ALA A 558 14.17 -0.95 -25.65
C ALA A 558 15.29 -1.99 -25.54
N SER A 559 16.33 -1.83 -26.35
CA SER A 559 17.51 -2.70 -26.31
C SER A 559 18.28 -2.54 -24.99
N SER A 560 19.01 -3.57 -24.56
CA SER A 560 19.90 -3.46 -23.38
C SER A 560 20.98 -2.39 -23.59
N ARG A 561 21.36 -2.13 -24.85
CA ARG A 561 22.36 -1.13 -25.25
C ARG A 561 21.85 0.30 -25.09
N GLU A 562 20.61 0.58 -25.50
CA GLU A 562 19.96 1.88 -25.26
C GLU A 562 19.77 2.14 -23.75
N ASN A 563 19.32 1.13 -23.02
CA ASN A 563 19.16 1.26 -21.57
C ASN A 563 20.51 1.43 -20.86
N LEU A 564 21.58 0.76 -21.31
CA LEU A 564 22.92 0.96 -20.77
C LEU A 564 23.38 2.41 -20.95
N GLU A 565 23.21 2.98 -22.13
CA GLU A 565 23.55 4.39 -22.39
C GLU A 565 22.76 5.33 -21.48
N LYS A 566 21.46 5.09 -21.35
CA LYS A 566 20.61 5.87 -20.44
C LYS A 566 21.08 5.79 -18.99
N VAL A 567 21.47 4.60 -18.53
CA VAL A 567 22.03 4.41 -17.18
C VAL A 567 23.33 5.20 -17.03
N VAL A 568 24.25 5.08 -17.97
CA VAL A 568 25.57 5.72 -17.85
C VAL A 568 25.49 7.24 -17.95
N THR A 569 24.65 7.78 -18.84
CA THR A 569 24.40 9.23 -18.92
C THR A 569 23.78 9.76 -17.63
N ALA A 570 22.73 9.11 -17.12
CA ALA A 570 22.10 9.53 -15.87
C ALA A 570 23.06 9.42 -14.65
N LEU A 571 23.91 8.39 -14.61
CA LEU A 571 24.93 8.26 -13.57
C LEU A 571 26.05 9.29 -13.70
N HIS A 572 26.46 9.67 -14.92
CA HIS A 572 27.43 10.74 -15.12
C HIS A 572 26.89 12.09 -14.63
N GLU A 573 25.63 12.40 -14.94
CA GLU A 573 24.95 13.61 -14.49
C GLU A 573 24.79 13.65 -12.96
N ALA A 574 24.34 12.54 -12.36
CA ALA A 574 24.04 12.49 -10.93
C ALA A 574 25.28 12.20 -10.05
N TYR A 575 26.27 11.49 -10.57
CA TYR A 575 27.47 11.00 -9.88
C TYR A 575 28.74 11.19 -10.74
N PRO A 576 29.11 12.43 -11.08
CA PRO A 576 30.21 12.69 -12.01
C PRO A 576 31.57 12.20 -11.49
N LYS A 577 31.75 12.03 -10.18
CA LYS A 577 32.98 11.43 -9.65
C LYS A 577 33.01 9.89 -9.73
N LEU A 578 31.83 9.25 -9.71
CA LEU A 578 31.70 7.81 -9.88
C LEU A 578 31.79 7.41 -11.36
N VAL A 579 31.25 8.24 -12.25
CA VAL A 579 31.36 8.11 -13.71
C VAL A 579 31.96 9.39 -14.27
N PRO A 580 33.31 9.54 -14.30
CA PRO A 580 33.98 10.78 -14.73
C PRO A 580 33.77 11.14 -16.19
N LYS A 581 33.57 10.15 -17.04
CA LYS A 581 33.40 10.31 -18.47
C LYS A 581 32.39 9.31 -18.97
N ILE A 582 31.48 9.77 -19.83
CA ILE A 582 30.58 8.90 -20.57
C ILE A 582 31.43 8.06 -21.55
N PRO A 583 31.39 6.72 -21.47
CA PRO A 583 32.05 5.81 -22.42
C PRO A 583 31.57 6.08 -23.85
N SER A 584 32.44 5.81 -24.83
CA SER A 584 32.08 6.00 -26.23
C SER A 584 31.02 4.97 -26.68
N ALA A 585 30.34 5.25 -27.80
CA ALA A 585 29.38 4.29 -28.36
C ALA A 585 30.01 2.91 -28.60
N THR A 586 31.27 2.87 -29.05
CA THR A 586 32.05 1.65 -29.27
C THR A 586 32.33 0.90 -27.97
N ASP A 587 32.64 1.60 -26.87
CA ASP A 587 32.86 0.99 -25.55
C ASP A 587 31.56 0.37 -25.02
N LEU A 588 30.44 1.07 -25.17
CA LEU A 588 29.12 0.59 -24.77
C LEU A 588 28.70 -0.65 -25.58
N ASP A 589 29.00 -0.67 -26.89
CA ASP A 589 28.75 -1.83 -27.75
C ASP A 589 29.63 -3.03 -27.37
N ALA A 590 30.92 -2.78 -27.09
CA ALA A 590 31.85 -3.81 -26.62
C ALA A 590 31.41 -4.40 -25.27
N ALA A 591 30.97 -3.58 -24.33
CA ALA A 591 30.49 -4.02 -23.02
C ALA A 591 29.22 -4.89 -23.12
N ILE A 592 28.29 -4.55 -24.02
CA ILE A 592 27.11 -5.39 -24.30
C ILE A 592 27.51 -6.70 -24.96
N ASN A 593 28.42 -6.67 -25.94
CA ASN A 593 28.92 -7.88 -26.59
C ASN A 593 29.62 -8.82 -25.61
N ALA A 594 30.49 -8.29 -24.73
CA ALA A 594 31.12 -9.06 -23.67
C ALA A 594 30.07 -9.69 -22.73
N SER A 595 29.07 -8.91 -22.33
CA SER A 595 27.97 -9.39 -21.46
C SER A 595 27.14 -10.52 -22.07
N MET A 596 27.00 -10.56 -23.40
CA MET A 596 26.21 -11.56 -24.12
C MET A 596 27.01 -12.80 -24.49
N ASN A 597 28.31 -12.66 -24.79
CA ASN A 597 29.14 -13.73 -25.35
C ASN A 597 30.14 -14.35 -24.36
N GLU A 598 30.58 -13.61 -23.33
CA GLU A 598 31.58 -14.07 -22.35
C GLU A 598 30.94 -14.54 -21.04
N TYR A 599 29.61 -14.49 -20.94
CA TYR A 599 28.88 -14.93 -19.76
C TYR A 599 28.58 -16.44 -19.78
N GLU A 600 29.32 -17.17 -18.94
CA GLU A 600 29.12 -18.60 -18.70
C GLU A 600 28.57 -18.83 -17.28
N VAL A 601 27.50 -19.61 -17.15
CA VAL A 601 26.91 -19.98 -15.84
C VAL A 601 27.91 -20.82 -15.05
N ARG A 602 28.57 -20.22 -14.06
CA ARG A 602 29.61 -20.89 -13.24
C ARG A 602 29.06 -21.85 -12.17
N LEU A 603 27.79 -21.70 -11.76
CA LEU A 603 27.15 -22.49 -10.71
C LEU A 603 25.75 -22.94 -11.15
N ASP A 604 25.58 -24.24 -11.43
CA ASP A 604 24.29 -24.84 -11.73
C ASP A 604 23.48 -25.09 -10.45
N LEU A 605 22.69 -24.10 -10.03
CA LEU A 605 21.79 -24.21 -8.89
C LEU A 605 20.39 -24.70 -9.26
N SER A 606 20.15 -25.04 -10.54
CA SER A 606 18.87 -25.56 -11.00
C SER A 606 18.52 -26.89 -10.32
N ALA A 607 19.53 -27.69 -9.95
CA ALA A 607 19.38 -28.93 -9.18
C ALA A 607 18.75 -28.74 -7.79
N GLY A 608 18.98 -27.60 -7.12
CA GLY A 608 18.33 -27.24 -5.85
C GLY A 608 16.87 -26.78 -6.00
N TYR A 609 16.44 -26.56 -7.25
CA TYR A 609 15.10 -26.14 -7.64
C TYR A 609 14.36 -27.18 -8.52
N SER A 610 15.03 -28.23 -8.99
CA SER A 610 14.45 -29.38 -9.70
C SER A 610 14.31 -30.57 -8.75
N SER A 611 13.13 -31.13 -8.62
CA SER A 611 12.91 -32.38 -7.90
C SER A 611 13.71 -33.51 -8.54
N GLN A 612 14.78 -33.97 -7.89
CA GLN A 612 15.35 -35.28 -8.17
C GLN A 612 14.31 -36.35 -7.83
N ASN A 613 13.73 -36.95 -8.86
CA ASN A 613 13.47 -38.38 -8.91
C ASN A 613 13.46 -38.77 -10.39
N ARG A 614 14.66 -38.97 -10.96
CA ARG A 614 14.84 -39.78 -12.15
C ARG A 614 15.15 -41.20 -11.69
N LYS A 615 14.40 -42.19 -12.17
CA LYS A 615 15.00 -43.44 -12.66
C LYS A 615 14.20 -43.98 -13.86
N ASP A 616 14.94 -44.02 -14.97
CA ASP A 616 14.86 -44.79 -16.20
C ASP A 616 13.60 -44.81 -17.10
N LYS A 617 13.78 -44.13 -18.25
CA LYS A 617 13.66 -44.60 -19.66
C LYS A 617 12.82 -45.89 -19.85
N GLN A 618 11.86 -45.98 -20.78
CA GLN A 618 11.88 -45.57 -22.19
C GLN A 618 10.45 -45.81 -22.80
N PRO A 619 10.15 -45.59 -24.10
CA PRO A 619 9.43 -44.39 -24.52
C PRO A 619 8.16 -44.64 -25.38
N LYS A 620 7.45 -43.54 -25.67
CA LYS A 620 6.49 -43.30 -26.77
C LYS A 620 5.11 -43.98 -26.68
N LYS A 621 4.06 -43.16 -26.58
CA LYS A 621 3.25 -42.66 -27.73
C LYS A 621 1.99 -41.95 -27.22
N GLY A 622 1.79 -40.73 -27.71
CA GLY A 622 0.51 -40.29 -28.29
C GLY A 622 -0.68 -39.97 -27.36
N LYS A 623 -1.09 -38.70 -27.44
CA LYS A 623 -2.42 -38.12 -27.16
C LYS A 623 -2.81 -37.98 -25.68
N PRO A 624 -3.89 -37.23 -25.37
CA PRO A 624 -4.13 -35.80 -25.59
C PRO A 624 -4.44 -35.10 -24.24
N ASN A 625 -4.80 -33.82 -24.26
CA ASN A 625 -5.49 -33.15 -23.15
C ASN A 625 -6.62 -34.02 -22.59
N GLU A 626 -6.60 -34.29 -21.28
CA GLU A 626 -7.76 -34.46 -20.39
C GLU A 626 -7.25 -34.65 -18.95
N GLY A 627 -8.05 -34.25 -17.96
CA GLY A 627 -7.66 -34.12 -16.56
C GLY A 627 -6.97 -35.36 -16.00
N ALA A 628 -5.83 -35.17 -15.33
CA ALA A 628 -5.18 -36.24 -14.58
C ALA A 628 -5.40 -35.99 -13.08
N ASP A 629 -6.32 -36.76 -12.51
CA ASP A 629 -6.41 -37.03 -11.09
C ASP A 629 -5.00 -37.27 -10.53
N LEU A 630 -4.54 -36.38 -9.64
CA LEU A 630 -3.39 -36.70 -8.80
C LEU A 630 -3.78 -37.92 -7.97
N ALA A 631 -3.05 -39.03 -8.13
CA ALA A 631 -3.29 -40.25 -7.37
C ALA A 631 -3.46 -39.91 -5.87
N PRO A 632 -4.48 -40.46 -5.17
CA PRO A 632 -4.78 -40.08 -3.78
C PRO A 632 -3.58 -40.10 -2.83
N ALA A 633 -2.62 -41.01 -3.05
CA ALA A 633 -1.37 -41.09 -2.30
C ALA A 633 -0.46 -39.84 -2.47
N LEU A 634 -0.43 -39.20 -3.64
CA LEU A 634 0.30 -37.96 -3.88
C LEU A 634 -0.40 -36.76 -3.22
N LEU A 635 -1.75 -36.76 -3.20
CA LEU A 635 -2.54 -35.75 -2.50
C LEU A 635 -2.37 -35.84 -0.98
N ALA A 636 -2.27 -37.06 -0.42
CA ALA A 636 -2.05 -37.27 1.01
C ALA A 636 -0.74 -36.60 1.52
N ARG A 637 0.28 -36.46 0.66
CA ARG A 637 1.55 -35.79 1.01
C ARG A 637 1.42 -34.26 1.14
N LYS A 638 0.30 -33.69 0.67
CA LYS A 638 -0.02 -32.26 0.68
C LYS A 638 -0.93 -31.86 1.86
N ILE A 639 -1.19 -32.77 2.80
CA ILE A 639 -2.00 -32.51 4.00
C ILE A 639 -1.15 -31.77 5.04
N GLU A 640 -1.68 -30.68 5.60
CA GLU A 640 -1.07 -29.92 6.70
C GLU A 640 -1.47 -30.51 8.05
N TYR A 641 -2.75 -30.80 8.25
CA TYR A 641 -3.26 -31.42 9.47
C TYR A 641 -4.66 -32.02 9.27
N PHE A 642 -5.01 -33.00 10.10
CA PHE A 642 -6.36 -33.54 10.23
C PHE A 642 -7.08 -32.90 11.41
N LYS A 643 -8.40 -32.71 11.29
CA LYS A 643 -9.19 -32.00 12.30
C LYS A 643 -10.64 -32.47 12.35
N ILE A 644 -11.31 -32.14 13.45
CA ILE A 644 -12.77 -32.20 13.56
C ILE A 644 -13.29 -30.78 13.41
N SER A 645 -13.96 -30.45 12.30
CA SER A 645 -14.61 -29.16 12.08
C SER A 645 -15.93 -29.08 12.84
N LEU A 646 -16.16 -27.97 13.56
CA LEU A 646 -17.33 -27.78 14.42
C LEU A 646 -18.18 -26.56 14.01
N PRO A 647 -19.52 -26.61 14.17
CA PRO A 647 -20.40 -25.46 13.96
C PRO A 647 -20.01 -24.27 14.85
N ALA A 648 -19.70 -23.13 14.23
CA ALA A 648 -19.21 -21.97 14.96
C ALA A 648 -20.23 -21.36 15.93
N SER A 649 -21.53 -21.46 15.60
CA SER A 649 -22.62 -21.00 16.45
C SER A 649 -22.66 -21.71 17.80
N GLU A 650 -22.44 -23.03 17.82
CA GLU A 650 -22.52 -23.83 19.05
C GLU A 650 -21.35 -23.59 20.00
N VAL A 651 -20.12 -23.51 19.46
CA VAL A 651 -18.92 -23.21 20.24
C VAL A 651 -18.99 -21.77 20.78
N SER A 652 -19.41 -20.81 19.96
CA SER A 652 -19.54 -19.40 20.38
C SER A 652 -20.64 -19.22 21.41
N SER A 653 -21.81 -19.86 21.23
CA SER A 653 -22.90 -19.80 22.20
C SER A 653 -22.49 -20.36 23.56
N THR A 654 -21.73 -21.46 23.58
CA THR A 654 -21.22 -22.06 24.81
C THR A 654 -20.15 -21.19 25.45
N LEU A 655 -19.27 -20.57 24.66
CA LEU A 655 -18.29 -19.62 25.17
C LEU A 655 -18.98 -18.42 25.83
N HIS A 656 -19.96 -17.81 25.15
CA HIS A 656 -20.69 -16.65 25.66
C HIS A 656 -21.46 -16.95 26.96
N SER A 657 -22.02 -18.16 27.10
CA SER A 657 -22.77 -18.54 28.31
C SER A 657 -21.89 -18.72 29.55
N LEU A 658 -20.56 -18.87 29.39
CA LEU A 658 -19.61 -18.97 30.50
C LEU A 658 -19.21 -17.62 31.09
N PHE A 659 -19.46 -16.52 30.37
CA PHE A 659 -19.12 -15.16 30.82
C PHE A 659 -20.38 -14.33 31.01
N THR A 660 -21.01 -14.47 32.19
CA THR A 660 -22.15 -13.65 32.61
C THR A 660 -21.69 -12.30 33.18
N PRO A 661 -22.58 -11.30 33.32
CA PRO A 661 -22.25 -10.00 33.95
C PRO A 661 -21.63 -10.11 35.36
N ASP A 662 -21.93 -11.20 36.08
CA ASP A 662 -21.42 -11.46 37.43
C ASP A 662 -20.02 -12.12 37.44
N THR A 663 -19.42 -12.37 36.28
CA THR A 663 -18.09 -12.98 36.18
C THR A 663 -17.02 -12.00 36.69
N PRO A 664 -16.10 -12.40 37.58
CA PRO A 664 -15.06 -11.51 38.09
C PRO A 664 -14.28 -10.79 36.96
N PRO A 665 -13.96 -9.50 37.09
CA PRO A 665 -13.27 -8.73 36.05
C PRO A 665 -11.91 -9.32 35.63
N GLU A 666 -11.23 -9.99 36.57
CA GLU A 666 -9.96 -10.66 36.30
C GLU A 666 -10.14 -11.90 35.42
N ALA A 667 -11.12 -12.75 35.73
CA ALA A 667 -11.45 -13.94 34.96
C ALA A 667 -11.97 -13.61 33.54
N SER A 668 -12.75 -12.52 33.39
CA SER A 668 -13.31 -12.10 32.09
C SER A 668 -12.37 -11.25 31.23
N ARG A 669 -11.18 -10.89 31.72
CA ARG A 669 -10.25 -9.94 31.06
C ARG A 669 -9.87 -10.37 29.64
N LEU A 670 -9.35 -11.59 29.47
CA LEU A 670 -8.93 -12.08 28.16
C LEU A 670 -10.14 -12.22 27.22
N TYR A 671 -11.25 -12.78 27.69
CA TYR A 671 -12.47 -12.91 26.88
C TYR A 671 -12.95 -11.55 26.35
N ASN A 672 -13.06 -10.54 27.22
CA ASN A 672 -13.46 -9.19 26.83
C ASN A 672 -12.47 -8.57 25.83
N GLN A 673 -11.17 -8.81 26.01
CA GLN A 673 -10.16 -8.40 25.05
C GLN A 673 -10.37 -9.08 23.68
N LEU A 674 -10.58 -10.39 23.64
CA LEU A 674 -10.79 -11.16 22.41
C LEU A 674 -12.06 -10.69 21.68
N VAL A 675 -13.15 -10.41 22.41
CA VAL A 675 -14.38 -9.86 21.83
C VAL A 675 -14.15 -8.45 21.27
N LYS A 676 -13.61 -7.53 22.08
CA LYS A 676 -13.40 -6.12 21.69
C LYS A 676 -12.45 -5.98 20.50
N GLN A 677 -11.41 -6.81 20.45
CA GLN A 677 -10.42 -6.80 19.38
C GLN A 677 -10.79 -7.71 18.19
N ARG A 678 -11.95 -8.39 18.23
CA ARG A 678 -12.39 -9.36 17.21
C ARG A 678 -11.36 -10.46 16.94
N ARG A 679 -10.79 -11.03 18.00
CA ARG A 679 -9.74 -12.07 17.96
C ARG A 679 -10.20 -13.46 18.39
N ILE A 680 -11.52 -13.64 18.58
CA ILE A 680 -12.14 -14.97 18.58
C ILE A 680 -12.08 -15.53 17.16
N GLN A 681 -11.69 -16.81 17.01
CA GLN A 681 -11.57 -17.45 15.71
C GLN A 681 -12.93 -17.50 14.99
N PRO A 682 -12.98 -17.25 13.67
CA PRO A 682 -14.23 -17.31 12.91
C PRO A 682 -14.69 -18.75 12.60
N ALA A 683 -13.82 -19.74 12.80
CA ALA A 683 -14.10 -21.15 12.61
C ALA A 683 -13.37 -21.96 13.68
N PHE A 684 -14.03 -22.99 14.21
CA PHE A 684 -13.51 -23.80 15.31
C PHE A 684 -13.28 -25.23 14.86
N HIS A 685 -12.22 -25.83 15.38
CA HIS A 685 -11.89 -27.22 15.11
C HIS A 685 -11.08 -27.82 16.26
N VAL A 686 -11.14 -29.14 16.38
CA VAL A 686 -10.22 -29.94 17.19
C VAL A 686 -9.13 -30.47 16.27
N THR A 687 -7.86 -30.14 16.51
CA THR A 687 -6.76 -30.70 15.72
C THR A 687 -6.51 -32.15 16.16
N LEU A 688 -6.63 -33.10 15.24
CA LEU A 688 -6.37 -34.52 15.49
C LEU A 688 -4.88 -34.82 15.41
N ILE A 689 -4.22 -34.39 14.34
CA ILE A 689 -2.76 -34.45 14.20
C ILE A 689 -2.26 -33.42 13.20
N HIS A 690 -1.18 -32.71 13.55
CA HIS A 690 -0.47 -31.80 12.66
C HIS A 690 0.69 -32.52 11.96
N ARG A 691 1.02 -32.13 10.72
CA ARG A 691 2.14 -32.71 9.95
C ARG A 691 3.47 -32.66 10.71
N ALA A 692 3.65 -31.65 11.54
CA ALA A 692 4.84 -31.48 12.38
C ALA A 692 5.05 -32.65 13.37
N SER A 693 3.99 -33.36 13.73
CA SER A 693 4.00 -34.52 14.64
C SER A 693 3.92 -35.86 13.90
N ARG A 694 3.99 -35.87 12.57
CA ARG A 694 3.83 -37.10 11.76
C ARG A 694 4.90 -38.16 12.03
N GLU A 695 6.10 -37.74 12.40
CA GLU A 695 7.24 -38.63 12.66
C GLU A 695 7.12 -39.21 14.07
N ASP A 696 6.73 -38.39 15.05
CA ASP A 696 6.55 -38.79 16.46
C ASP A 696 5.26 -39.60 16.71
N LYS A 697 4.22 -39.39 15.90
CA LYS A 697 2.88 -40.03 15.99
C LYS A 697 2.47 -40.60 14.63
N SER A 698 3.36 -41.44 14.09
CA SER A 698 3.24 -41.98 12.73
C SER A 698 2.04 -42.92 12.54
N ASP A 699 1.63 -43.61 13.60
CA ASP A 699 0.42 -44.43 13.71
C ASP A 699 -0.85 -43.60 13.48
N VAL A 700 -1.00 -42.48 14.19
CA VAL A 700 -2.15 -41.57 14.07
C VAL A 700 -2.18 -40.91 12.70
N TRP A 701 -1.03 -40.47 12.19
CA TRP A 701 -0.94 -39.87 10.85
C TRP A 701 -1.33 -40.87 9.76
N SER A 702 -0.86 -42.11 9.88
CA SER A 702 -1.13 -43.18 8.92
C SER A 702 -2.59 -43.60 8.94
N HIS A 703 -3.23 -43.63 10.11
CA HIS A 703 -4.66 -43.93 10.27
C HIS A 703 -5.53 -42.99 9.40
N TYR A 704 -5.39 -41.68 9.57
CA TYR A 704 -6.19 -40.71 8.79
C TYR A 704 -5.75 -40.56 7.33
N SER A 705 -4.45 -40.69 7.05
CA SER A 705 -3.96 -40.66 5.67
C SER A 705 -4.48 -41.84 4.86
N LYS A 706 -4.58 -43.02 5.46
CA LYS A 706 -5.17 -44.21 4.83
C LYS A 706 -6.65 -44.00 4.56
N GLN A 707 -7.44 -43.54 5.54
CA GLN A 707 -8.86 -43.22 5.33
C GLN A 707 -9.08 -42.20 4.21
N TYR A 708 -8.24 -41.16 4.13
CA TYR A 708 -8.30 -40.17 3.05
C TYR A 708 -8.00 -40.77 1.67
N ILE A 709 -6.95 -41.60 1.59
CA ILE A 709 -6.58 -42.30 0.35
C ILE A 709 -7.70 -43.25 -0.08
N ASP A 710 -8.21 -44.06 0.84
CA ASP A 710 -9.26 -45.05 0.57
C ASP A 710 -10.56 -44.36 0.13
N ASN A 711 -10.99 -43.28 0.82
CA ASN A 711 -12.19 -42.51 0.44
C ASN A 711 -12.06 -41.86 -0.94
N LEU A 712 -10.92 -41.24 -1.26
CA LEU A 712 -10.71 -40.65 -2.59
C LEU A 712 -10.55 -41.70 -3.69
N THR A 713 -10.08 -42.91 -3.35
CA THR A 713 -9.98 -44.02 -4.30
C THR A 713 -11.36 -44.59 -4.59
N ALA A 714 -12.22 -44.73 -3.56
CA ALA A 714 -13.58 -45.23 -3.71
C ALA A 714 -14.53 -44.22 -4.36
N MET A 715 -14.38 -42.93 -4.05
CA MET A 715 -15.19 -41.83 -4.60
C MET A 715 -14.29 -40.67 -5.04
N PRO A 716 -13.80 -40.68 -6.29
CA PRO A 716 -13.00 -39.59 -6.83
C PRO A 716 -13.75 -38.25 -6.81
N LEU A 717 -13.09 -37.20 -6.33
CA LEU A 717 -13.62 -35.83 -6.32
C LEU A 717 -12.92 -34.99 -7.39
N ALA A 718 -13.67 -34.13 -8.09
CA ALA A 718 -13.12 -33.30 -9.18
C ALA A 718 -12.08 -32.25 -8.71
N GLU A 719 -12.18 -31.78 -7.46
CA GLU A 719 -11.24 -30.81 -6.88
C GLU A 719 -10.92 -31.13 -5.41
N PRO A 720 -10.24 -32.25 -5.12
CA PRO A 720 -10.05 -32.78 -3.75
C PRO A 720 -9.17 -31.87 -2.87
N VAL A 721 -8.46 -30.94 -3.50
CA VAL A 721 -7.63 -29.93 -2.82
C VAL A 721 -8.47 -28.73 -2.36
N GLN A 722 -9.45 -28.31 -3.17
CA GLN A 722 -10.32 -27.16 -2.85
C GLN A 722 -11.45 -27.60 -1.93
N ASN A 723 -11.98 -28.81 -2.17
CA ASN A 723 -13.07 -29.43 -1.42
C ASN A 723 -12.63 -30.82 -0.94
N PRO A 724 -11.83 -30.92 0.13
CA PRO A 724 -11.43 -32.22 0.66
C PRO A 724 -12.65 -33.03 1.13
N PRO A 725 -12.62 -34.38 1.01
CA PRO A 725 -13.70 -35.24 1.47
C PRO A 725 -13.84 -35.16 3.00
N THR A 726 -15.07 -35.34 3.46
CA THR A 726 -15.31 -35.69 4.87
C THR A 726 -14.93 -37.16 5.05
N LEU A 727 -14.09 -37.45 6.04
CA LEU A 727 -13.57 -38.79 6.29
C LEU A 727 -14.54 -39.63 7.13
N SER A 728 -15.10 -39.01 8.16
CA SER A 728 -16.06 -39.60 9.08
C SER A 728 -16.74 -38.49 9.90
N PHE A 729 -17.67 -38.89 10.77
CA PHE A 729 -18.32 -37.99 11.71
C PHE A 729 -17.86 -38.31 13.13
N ALA A 730 -17.78 -37.26 13.96
CA ALA A 730 -17.40 -37.36 15.35
C ALA A 730 -18.31 -36.48 16.18
N ARG A 731 -18.51 -36.84 17.45
CA ARG A 731 -19.16 -35.96 18.42
C ARG A 731 -18.12 -35.43 19.38
N VAL A 732 -18.18 -34.14 19.67
CA VAL A 732 -17.24 -33.47 20.56
C VAL A 732 -17.99 -32.99 21.78
N ARG A 733 -17.63 -33.53 22.95
CA ARG A 733 -18.12 -33.05 24.24
C ARG A 733 -17.24 -31.90 24.71
N LEU A 734 -17.82 -30.72 24.93
CA LEU A 734 -17.13 -29.63 25.61
C LEU A 734 -17.11 -29.90 27.12
N GLU A 735 -15.92 -29.96 27.73
CA GLU A 735 -15.78 -30.23 29.16
C GLU A 735 -15.51 -28.97 29.95
N ARG A 736 -14.44 -28.25 29.63
CA ARG A 736 -14.00 -27.07 30.39
C ARG A 736 -13.38 -26.04 29.46
N LEU A 737 -13.55 -24.76 29.78
CA LEU A 737 -12.78 -23.67 29.19
C LEU A 737 -11.57 -23.40 30.07
N VAL A 738 -10.37 -23.30 29.48
CA VAL A 738 -9.12 -22.98 30.17
C VAL A 738 -8.44 -21.81 29.47
N TRP A 739 -7.96 -20.83 30.22
CA TRP A 739 -7.28 -19.66 29.65
C TRP A 739 -6.28 -19.01 30.60
N ASP A 740 -5.29 -18.33 30.03
CA ASP A 740 -4.37 -17.44 30.74
C ASP A 740 -4.46 -16.01 30.19
N SER A 741 -3.42 -15.19 30.34
CA SER A 741 -3.37 -13.84 29.75
C SER A 741 -3.08 -13.81 28.24
N ARG A 742 -2.72 -14.96 27.64
CA ARG A 742 -2.24 -15.09 26.25
C ARG A 742 -3.21 -15.84 25.34
N ILE A 743 -3.85 -16.90 25.83
CA ILE A 743 -4.65 -17.81 24.98
C ILE A 743 -5.80 -18.46 25.76
N MET A 744 -6.84 -18.82 25.02
CA MET A 744 -8.06 -19.46 25.55
C MET A 744 -8.42 -20.68 24.71
N ALA A 745 -8.74 -21.80 25.35
CA ALA A 745 -9.13 -23.04 24.67
C ALA A 745 -10.18 -23.85 25.47
N PHE A 746 -11.09 -24.53 24.77
CA PHE A 746 -11.92 -25.57 25.36
C PHE A 746 -11.17 -26.89 25.40
N VAL A 747 -11.14 -27.54 26.55
CA VAL A 747 -10.83 -28.97 26.70
C VAL A 747 -12.05 -29.77 26.26
N VAL A 748 -11.81 -30.78 25.43
CA VAL A 748 -12.89 -31.56 24.83
C VAL A 748 -12.61 -33.06 24.89
N ARG A 749 -13.69 -33.84 24.84
CA ARG A 749 -13.63 -35.28 24.61
C ARG A 749 -14.19 -35.61 23.23
N ILE A 750 -13.44 -36.41 22.48
CA ILE A 750 -13.85 -36.89 21.16
C ILE A 750 -14.60 -38.21 21.37
N LEU A 751 -15.76 -38.34 20.74
CA LEU A 751 -16.64 -39.50 20.79
C LEU A 751 -17.03 -39.91 19.36
N PRO A 752 -17.32 -41.20 19.11
CA PRO A 752 -17.78 -41.66 17.79
C PRO A 752 -19.11 -41.00 17.35
N GLY A 753 -19.29 -40.85 16.03
CA GLY A 753 -20.55 -40.43 15.40
C GLY A 753 -21.67 -41.49 15.56
N GLU A 754 -22.93 -41.11 15.32
CA GLU A 754 -24.10 -42.00 15.51
C GLU A 754 -24.40 -42.94 14.33
N ASP A 755 -23.62 -42.89 13.25
CA ASP A 755 -23.87 -43.68 12.05
C ASP A 755 -23.44 -45.15 12.21
N GLY A 756 -24.28 -45.96 12.86
CA GLY A 756 -24.58 -47.37 12.54
C GLY A 756 -23.48 -48.41 12.21
N SER A 757 -22.19 -48.12 12.33
CA SER A 757 -21.10 -49.07 12.07
C SER A 757 -20.57 -49.66 13.38
N THR A 758 -20.45 -50.98 13.36
CA THR A 758 -20.01 -51.94 14.39
C THR A 758 -18.83 -51.49 15.25
N GLU A 759 -18.76 -52.07 16.46
CA GLU A 759 -17.85 -51.86 17.61
C GLU A 759 -16.32 -51.80 17.32
N GLU A 760 -15.88 -51.82 16.06
CA GLU A 760 -14.48 -51.77 15.62
C GLU A 760 -14.01 -50.38 15.11
N GLN A 761 -14.86 -49.34 15.10
CA GLN A 761 -14.45 -47.94 14.79
C GLN A 761 -14.19 -47.08 16.05
N ALA A 762 -13.90 -47.70 17.19
CA ALA A 762 -14.02 -47.08 18.50
C ALA A 762 -12.97 -46.02 18.88
N ASP A 763 -11.84 -45.87 18.16
CA ASP A 763 -10.84 -44.85 18.47
C ASP A 763 -10.67 -43.87 17.31
N LEU A 764 -11.01 -42.59 17.55
CA LEU A 764 -10.55 -41.45 16.76
C LEU A 764 -9.25 -40.95 17.41
N PRO A 765 -8.07 -41.49 17.03
CA PRO A 765 -6.83 -41.19 17.71
C PRO A 765 -6.45 -39.70 17.59
N CYS A 766 -6.15 -39.06 18.71
CA CYS A 766 -5.66 -37.68 18.74
C CYS A 766 -4.19 -37.66 19.17
N ALA A 767 -3.35 -36.96 18.39
CA ALA A 767 -1.94 -36.79 18.69
C ALA A 767 -1.70 -35.80 19.85
N ASN A 768 -2.63 -34.87 20.08
CA ASN A 768 -2.55 -33.96 21.21
C ASN A 768 -2.92 -34.72 22.49
N ALA A 769 -2.08 -34.61 23.53
CA ALA A 769 -2.33 -35.25 24.82
C ALA A 769 -3.66 -34.81 25.46
N ILE A 770 -4.07 -33.57 25.19
CA ILE A 770 -5.34 -33.00 25.61
C ILE A 770 -6.05 -32.47 24.36
N PRO A 771 -7.08 -33.16 23.85
CA PRO A 771 -7.89 -32.66 22.74
C PRO A 771 -8.55 -31.33 23.13
N HIS A 772 -8.46 -30.35 22.25
CA HIS A 772 -8.94 -29.01 22.55
C HIS A 772 -9.36 -28.22 21.32
N ILE A 773 -10.13 -27.15 21.55
CA ILE A 773 -10.52 -26.15 20.57
C ILE A 773 -9.90 -24.82 20.99
N THR A 774 -9.04 -24.24 20.17
CA THR A 774 -8.50 -22.90 20.45
C THR A 774 -9.54 -21.83 20.13
N ILE A 775 -9.86 -20.96 21.10
CA ILE A 775 -10.85 -19.89 20.95
C ILE A 775 -10.25 -18.63 20.33
N GLY A 776 -9.08 -18.22 20.79
CA GLY A 776 -8.47 -16.96 20.36
C GLY A 776 -7.16 -16.69 21.11
N THR A 777 -6.35 -15.80 20.56
CA THR A 777 -5.04 -15.42 21.13
C THR A 777 -5.00 -13.93 21.46
N ALA A 778 -4.18 -13.51 22.42
CA ALA A 778 -4.13 -12.14 22.93
C ALA A 778 -3.41 -11.16 21.98
N ALA A 779 -2.35 -11.60 21.30
CA ALA A 779 -1.63 -10.82 20.26
C ALA A 779 -1.29 -11.65 18.98
N PRO A 780 -0.93 -11.04 17.83
CA PRO A 780 -0.67 -11.77 16.56
C PRO A 780 0.55 -12.69 16.57
N ASP A 781 1.49 -12.42 17.46
CA ASP A 781 2.70 -13.21 17.72
C ASP A 781 2.41 -14.47 18.56
N VAL A 782 1.29 -14.50 19.30
CA VAL A 782 0.83 -15.68 20.04
C VAL A 782 0.19 -16.67 19.08
N LYS A 783 0.78 -17.86 18.94
CA LYS A 783 0.34 -18.88 17.98
C LYS A 783 -0.71 -19.81 18.62
N PRO A 784 -1.75 -20.24 17.86
CA PRO A 784 -2.75 -21.18 18.37
C PRO A 784 -2.19 -22.48 18.95
N LYS A 785 -1.00 -22.91 18.51
CA LYS A 785 -0.33 -24.10 19.06
C LYS A 785 0.00 -23.98 20.56
N GLU A 786 0.13 -22.76 21.08
CA GLU A 786 0.40 -22.49 22.50
C GLU A 786 -0.75 -22.99 23.40
N SER A 787 -1.93 -23.32 22.85
CA SER A 787 -3.00 -24.00 23.58
C SER A 787 -2.54 -25.36 24.14
N ASN A 788 -1.65 -26.08 23.43
CA ASN A 788 -1.06 -27.32 23.97
C ASN A 788 -0.18 -27.02 25.19
N ASP A 789 0.61 -25.96 25.12
CA ASP A 789 1.52 -25.56 26.21
C ASP A 789 0.73 -25.08 27.43
N LEU A 790 -0.35 -24.30 27.22
CA LEU A 790 -1.29 -23.89 28.26
C LEU A 790 -1.92 -25.09 28.95
N LEU A 791 -2.50 -26.03 28.19
CA LEU A 791 -3.23 -27.15 28.76
C LEU A 791 -2.30 -28.15 29.46
N LYS A 792 -1.07 -28.32 28.96
CA LYS A 792 -0.04 -29.08 29.66
C LYS A 792 0.29 -28.45 31.01
N ARG A 793 0.55 -27.14 31.04
CA ARG A 793 0.79 -26.41 32.30
C ARG A 793 -0.40 -26.51 33.24
N TRP A 794 -1.62 -26.37 32.74
CA TRP A 794 -2.84 -26.50 33.54
C TRP A 794 -2.95 -27.86 34.24
N LEU A 795 -2.57 -28.97 33.59
CA LEU A 795 -2.51 -30.28 34.24
C LEU A 795 -1.40 -30.39 35.30
N GLU A 796 -0.26 -29.70 35.09
CA GLU A 796 0.90 -29.78 35.99
C GLU A 796 0.73 -28.92 37.24
N VAL A 797 0.20 -27.70 37.11
CA VAL A 797 0.16 -26.70 38.21
C VAL A 797 -1.24 -26.32 38.66
N GLY A 798 -2.29 -26.71 37.94
CA GLY A 798 -3.68 -26.38 38.27
C GLY A 798 -4.12 -24.95 37.92
N SER A 799 -5.37 -24.64 38.23
CA SER A 799 -6.00 -23.32 38.04
C SER A 799 -5.98 -22.50 39.34
N GLY A 800 -5.96 -21.17 39.22
CA GLY A 800 -5.98 -20.25 40.37
C GLY A 800 -5.28 -18.93 40.11
N GLY A 801 -5.50 -17.95 41.00
CA GLY A 801 -4.85 -16.63 40.92
C GLY A 801 -3.32 -16.73 40.96
N ASP A 802 -2.78 -17.67 41.74
CA ASP A 802 -1.34 -17.87 41.90
C ASP A 802 -0.65 -18.49 40.66
N THR A 803 -1.39 -19.23 39.83
CA THR A 803 -0.85 -19.85 38.59
C THR A 803 -1.11 -19.00 37.35
N GLY A 804 -2.00 -18.00 37.45
CA GLY A 804 -2.44 -17.18 36.34
C GLY A 804 -3.27 -17.93 35.29
N ILE A 805 -3.72 -19.14 35.61
CA ILE A 805 -4.55 -19.99 34.76
C ILE A 805 -5.97 -20.01 35.35
N PHE A 806 -6.94 -19.64 34.53
CA PHE A 806 -8.35 -19.67 34.87
C PHE A 806 -9.03 -20.84 34.16
N GLU A 807 -10.08 -21.34 34.79
CA GLU A 807 -10.93 -22.38 34.20
C GLU A 807 -12.40 -22.16 34.52
N ALA A 808 -13.27 -22.62 33.62
CA ALA A 808 -14.71 -22.63 33.80
C ALA A 808 -15.27 -23.96 33.32
N GLU A 809 -16.11 -24.60 34.13
CA GLU A 809 -16.78 -25.85 33.76
C GLU A 809 -17.96 -25.58 32.82
N VAL A 810 -18.08 -26.37 31.75
CA VAL A 810 -19.24 -26.32 30.87
C VAL A 810 -20.39 -27.05 31.55
N LYS A 811 -21.42 -26.30 31.97
CA LYS A 811 -22.58 -26.86 32.68
C LYS A 811 -23.38 -27.80 31.76
N GLY A 812 -23.62 -29.02 32.24
CA GLY A 812 -24.38 -30.05 31.51
C GLY A 812 -23.55 -30.79 30.47
N VAL A 813 -24.17 -31.75 29.78
CA VAL A 813 -23.52 -32.52 28.72
C VAL A 813 -23.72 -31.77 27.39
N LYS A 814 -22.75 -30.89 27.04
CA LYS A 814 -22.77 -30.18 25.75
C LYS A 814 -22.03 -31.00 24.70
N MET A 815 -22.80 -31.74 23.92
CA MET A 815 -22.35 -32.46 22.73
C MET A 815 -22.51 -31.58 21.50
N ILE A 816 -21.51 -31.62 20.61
CA ILE A 816 -21.51 -30.93 19.32
C ILE A 816 -21.12 -31.93 18.24
N ASP A 817 -21.95 -32.06 17.21
CA ASP A 817 -21.62 -32.90 16.06
C ASP A 817 -20.56 -32.22 15.19
N GLY A 818 -19.57 -33.00 14.76
CA GLY A 818 -18.41 -32.55 14.03
C GLY A 818 -18.07 -33.45 12.85
N LYS A 819 -17.37 -32.87 11.88
CA LYS A 819 -16.91 -33.57 10.68
C LYS A 819 -15.41 -33.80 10.75
N VAL A 820 -14.97 -35.04 10.63
CA VAL A 820 -13.54 -35.36 10.51
C VAL A 820 -13.12 -35.02 9.08
N ASP A 821 -12.25 -34.05 8.94
CA ASP A 821 -11.74 -33.57 7.66
C ASP A 821 -10.26 -33.19 7.78
N LEU A 822 -9.73 -32.51 6.75
CA LEU A 822 -8.33 -32.12 6.68
C LEU A 822 -8.16 -30.69 6.18
N ALA A 823 -7.02 -30.11 6.53
CA ALA A 823 -6.52 -28.90 5.92
C ALA A 823 -5.33 -29.23 5.02
N MET A 824 -5.41 -28.84 3.76
CA MET A 824 -4.28 -28.90 2.83
C MET A 824 -3.28 -27.78 3.16
N MET A 825 -1.98 -28.00 2.92
CA MET A 825 -0.94 -26.96 3.03
C MET A 825 -1.32 -25.66 2.30
N ARG A 826 -0.75 -24.51 2.67
CA ARG A 826 -0.98 -23.27 1.90
C ARG A 826 0.10 -23.13 0.82
N GLY A 827 -0.25 -23.44 -0.43
CA GLY A 827 0.60 -23.30 -1.62
C GLY A 827 -0.24 -23.34 -2.90
N LYS A 828 0.32 -22.90 -4.05
CA LYS A 828 -0.35 -23.11 -5.35
C LYS A 828 -0.36 -24.61 -5.63
N TYR A 829 -1.54 -25.18 -5.78
CA TYR A 829 -1.76 -26.61 -5.96
C TYR A 829 -1.80 -27.05 -7.40
#